data_AF-A0A6F8TZJ3-F1
#
_entry.id   AF-A0A6F8TZJ3-F1
#
_cell.length_a   1.000
_cell.length_b   1.000
_cell.length_c   1.000
_cell.angle_alpha   90.00
_cell.angle_beta   90.00
_cell.angle_gamma   90.00
#
_symmetry.space_group_name_H-M   'P 1'
#
loop_
_entity.id
_entity.type
_entity.pdbx_description
1 polymer ?
#
loop_
_entity_poly.entity_id
_entity_poly.type
_entity_poly.pdbx_seq_one_letter_code
_entity_poly.pdbx_strand_id
1 'polypeptide(L)'
;MKLGALRLAEMALVSSMICAAAAHAADDVVIVYDASGSMWGQIDGTSKIEIARDVLTGLVNDWDKDTNLGLVAYGHRSEGDCTDIETLIAPGPLHKSDFIETVNVIKPVGKTPISAAVQQAAELMSYRDSSSTVVLISDGVETCNADPCALSAELAKQGTNFTAHVVGFDLKEEENANLSCIAENTGGVFVPASNAAELHGALDQIQSAMDLKSVTPEPELEEPPPPEVTVLGPAQATTGAAFDVSWSKTIDPRDMVAIVPTGSDEGTRATYLRTEGRTEGSLKAPAEPGLYEIRYILDVGSKTLATAPIEVVEAEVTVSGPAQATTGAAFDVSWSKTIDPRDMVAIVPTGSDEGTRATYLRTEGRTEGSLKAPAEPGLYEIRYILDVGSKTLATAPIEVVEAEVTVSGPAQATTGAAFDVSWSKTIDPRDMVAIVPTGSDEGTRATYLRTEGRTEGSLKAPAEPGLYEIRYILDVGSKTLATAPIEVVEAEVTVSGPAQATTGAAFDVSWSKTIDPRDMVAIVPTGSDEGTRATYLRTEGRTEGSLKAPAEPGLYEIRYILDVGSKTLATAPIAVIEPEISISGPAIVRAETKVDITWSSTINSRDMVAIVPAGSDEGTRATYLRTEERTEGSLKAPAEPGLYEIRYILDVGRKTLASIPLEVVGADAPLDDGAGLSVPETAGSGETITVTWTGESDSTDQRIALAHKDQPDFSWITVQSVAEDKVIDLTMADEAGLYEVRFLDVSGREVLGRSVVEVK
;
A
#
# COMPACT_ATOMS: atom_id res chain seq x y z
N MET A 1 65.54 -13.87 50.81
CA MET A 1 66.17 -15.18 50.48
C MET A 1 65.95 -15.38 48.99
N LYS A 2 66.97 -15.25 48.13
CA LYS A 2 67.91 -16.31 47.70
C LYS A 2 67.12 -17.49 47.10
N LEU A 3 67.24 -17.89 45.83
CA LEU A 3 68.36 -18.12 44.89
C LEU A 3 67.83 -17.87 43.46
N GLY A 4 68.58 -17.39 42.46
CA GLY A 4 69.86 -17.91 41.94
C GLY A 4 69.54 -18.83 40.74
N ALA A 5 70.26 -18.91 39.63
CA ALA A 5 71.45 -18.27 39.08
C ALA A 5 71.55 -18.79 37.62
N LEU A 6 72.23 -18.08 36.70
CA LEU A 6 73.36 -18.60 35.90
C LEU A 6 73.67 -17.68 34.70
N ARG A 7 74.98 -17.58 34.44
CA ARG A 7 75.65 -16.89 33.33
C ARG A 7 75.66 -17.75 32.06
N LEU A 8 75.82 -17.13 30.89
CA LEU A 8 76.86 -17.32 29.85
C LEU A 8 76.35 -16.69 28.53
N ALA A 9 77.04 -15.70 27.96
CA ALA A 9 78.16 -15.81 27.00
C ALA A 9 77.67 -15.55 25.56
N GLU A 10 78.15 -14.45 24.99
CA GLU A 10 78.00 -14.04 23.59
C GLU A 10 78.67 -15.06 22.65
N MET A 11 77.98 -15.42 21.58
CA MET A 11 78.54 -16.17 20.46
C MET A 11 78.04 -15.56 19.14
N ALA A 12 79.00 -15.17 18.32
CA ALA A 12 78.82 -14.54 17.02
C ALA A 12 78.08 -15.46 16.04
N LEU A 13 77.00 -14.95 15.43
CA LEU A 13 76.34 -15.61 14.30
C LEU A 13 77.10 -15.33 13.01
N VAL A 14 77.76 -16.37 12.50
CA VAL A 14 78.34 -16.45 11.16
C VAL A 14 77.19 -16.67 10.17
N SER A 15 77.14 -15.80 9.16
CA SER A 15 76.25 -15.90 8.00
C SER A 15 76.64 -17.10 7.14
N SER A 16 75.78 -18.12 7.06
CA SER A 16 75.88 -19.20 6.08
C SER A 16 74.77 -19.03 5.04
N MET A 17 75.12 -18.41 3.90
CA MET A 17 74.40 -18.59 2.65
C MET A 17 74.59 -20.05 2.20
N ILE A 18 73.56 -20.87 2.36
CA ILE A 18 73.44 -22.13 1.65
C ILE A 18 72.82 -21.76 0.30
N CYS A 19 73.64 -21.71 -0.76
CA CYS A 19 73.11 -21.87 -2.11
C CYS A 19 72.59 -23.31 -2.20
N ALA A 20 71.29 -23.49 -1.99
CA ALA A 20 70.59 -24.61 -2.60
C ALA A 20 70.60 -24.32 -4.10
N ALA A 21 71.50 -24.98 -4.84
CA ALA A 21 71.28 -25.14 -6.27
C ALA A 21 69.96 -25.90 -6.40
N ALA A 22 68.93 -25.25 -6.91
CA ALA A 22 67.73 -25.93 -7.34
C ALA A 22 68.19 -27.00 -8.34
N ALA A 23 68.01 -28.28 -7.99
CA ALA A 23 68.08 -29.33 -8.97
C ALA A 23 66.92 -29.05 -9.94
N HIS A 24 67.23 -28.65 -11.18
CA HIS A 24 66.23 -28.60 -12.24
C HIS A 24 65.63 -30.01 -12.34
N ALA A 25 64.34 -30.14 -12.06
CA ALA A 25 63.60 -31.35 -12.38
C ALA A 25 63.56 -31.44 -13.91
N ALA A 26 64.13 -32.51 -14.46
CA ALA A 26 64.05 -32.79 -15.89
C ALA A 26 62.58 -32.97 -16.29
N ASP A 27 62.14 -32.32 -17.36
CA ASP A 27 60.79 -32.49 -17.91
C ASP A 27 60.61 -33.93 -18.41
N ASP A 28 59.44 -34.54 -18.15
CA ASP A 28 59.11 -35.89 -18.60
C ASP A 28 58.23 -35.81 -19.86
N VAL A 29 58.68 -36.47 -20.93
CA VAL A 29 57.96 -36.57 -22.19
C VAL A 29 57.69 -38.03 -22.53
N VAL A 30 56.43 -38.39 -22.82
CA VAL A 30 56.06 -39.73 -23.29
C VAL A 30 55.51 -39.64 -24.70
N ILE A 31 56.14 -40.34 -25.64
CA ILE A 31 55.61 -40.51 -26.99
C ILE A 31 54.62 -41.68 -26.96
N VAL A 32 53.38 -41.42 -27.37
CA VAL A 32 52.36 -42.45 -27.62
C VAL A 32 52.32 -42.70 -29.12
N TYR A 33 52.76 -43.90 -29.49
CA TYR A 33 53.03 -44.30 -30.86
C TYR A 33 51.98 -45.26 -31.40
N ASP A 34 51.29 -44.85 -32.46
CA ASP A 34 50.37 -45.69 -33.21
C ASP A 34 51.13 -46.76 -33.99
N ALA A 35 50.85 -48.02 -33.65
CA ALA A 35 51.26 -49.18 -34.42
C ALA A 35 50.06 -50.07 -34.70
N SER A 36 48.88 -49.48 -34.92
CA SER A 36 47.70 -50.20 -35.36
C SER A 36 47.83 -50.64 -36.83
N GLY A 37 47.01 -51.61 -37.25
CA GLY A 37 47.11 -52.21 -38.59
C GLY A 37 47.04 -51.21 -39.76
N SER A 38 46.43 -50.03 -39.58
CA SER A 38 46.38 -48.96 -40.58
C SER A 38 47.75 -48.39 -40.95
N MET A 39 48.74 -48.50 -40.07
CA MET A 39 50.11 -48.04 -40.30
C MET A 39 50.87 -48.81 -41.40
N TRP A 40 50.30 -49.90 -41.93
CA TRP A 40 50.77 -50.54 -43.17
C TRP A 40 50.31 -49.84 -44.45
N GLY A 41 49.40 -48.86 -44.34
CA GLY A 41 49.03 -47.98 -45.44
C GLY A 41 50.26 -47.29 -46.03
N GLN A 42 50.18 -46.91 -47.30
CA GLN A 42 51.30 -46.31 -48.02
C GLN A 42 51.01 -44.87 -48.40
N ILE A 43 52.01 -44.01 -48.23
CA ILE A 43 52.03 -42.63 -48.73
C ILE A 43 53.23 -42.54 -49.67
N ASP A 44 52.99 -42.16 -50.92
CA ASP A 44 54.02 -42.05 -51.96
C ASP A 44 54.91 -43.29 -52.14
N GLY A 45 54.35 -44.49 -51.87
CA GLY A 45 55.02 -45.78 -52.05
C GLY A 45 55.81 -46.30 -50.84
N THR A 46 55.91 -45.52 -49.77
CA THR A 46 56.52 -45.92 -48.48
C THR A 46 55.42 -46.19 -47.46
N SER A 47 55.59 -47.19 -46.59
CA SER A 47 54.58 -47.46 -45.55
C SER A 47 54.58 -46.37 -44.48
N LYS A 48 53.41 -46.06 -43.91
CA LYS A 48 53.26 -45.06 -42.83
C LYS A 48 54.14 -45.38 -41.64
N ILE A 49 54.30 -46.66 -41.28
CA ILE A 49 55.20 -47.09 -40.22
C ILE A 49 56.68 -46.83 -40.52
N GLU A 50 57.12 -46.98 -41.78
CA GLU A 50 58.49 -46.62 -42.18
C GLU A 50 58.70 -45.11 -42.10
N ILE A 51 57.74 -44.31 -42.56
CA ILE A 51 57.77 -42.85 -42.44
C ILE A 51 57.85 -42.42 -40.97
N ALA A 52 57.00 -42.99 -40.12
CA ALA A 52 56.96 -42.66 -38.70
C ALA A 52 58.25 -43.06 -37.96
N ARG A 53 58.88 -44.20 -38.31
CA ARG A 53 60.20 -44.60 -37.79
C ARG A 53 61.31 -43.64 -38.20
N ASP A 54 61.33 -43.25 -39.47
CA ASP A 54 62.34 -42.32 -39.99
C ASP A 54 62.23 -40.95 -39.30
N VAL A 55 61.02 -40.44 -39.14
CA VAL A 55 60.78 -39.15 -38.47
C VAL A 55 61.09 -39.23 -36.97
N LEU A 56 60.66 -40.28 -36.26
CA LEU A 56 61.03 -40.46 -34.85
C LEU A 56 62.55 -40.61 -34.67
N THR A 57 63.23 -41.25 -35.61
CA THR A 57 64.70 -41.34 -35.60
C THR A 57 65.34 -39.96 -35.74
N GLY A 58 64.83 -39.11 -36.62
CA GLY A 58 65.25 -37.71 -36.74
C GLY A 58 65.04 -36.94 -35.43
N LEU A 59 63.83 -37.00 -34.89
CA LEU A 59 63.43 -36.30 -33.66
C LEU A 59 64.31 -36.68 -32.46
N VAL A 60 64.56 -37.98 -32.26
CA VAL A 60 65.39 -38.48 -31.15
C VAL A 60 66.87 -38.07 -31.29
N ASN A 61 67.37 -37.94 -32.53
CA ASN A 61 68.73 -37.48 -32.77
C ASN A 61 68.91 -36.01 -32.35
N ASP A 62 67.88 -35.19 -32.52
CA ASP A 62 67.90 -33.75 -32.20
C ASP A 62 67.37 -33.42 -30.80
N TRP A 63 66.86 -34.42 -30.07
CA TRP A 63 66.35 -34.27 -28.70
C TRP A 63 67.43 -33.86 -27.69
N ASP A 64 67.04 -32.99 -26.75
CA ASP A 64 67.89 -32.50 -25.66
C ASP A 64 68.22 -33.62 -24.65
N LYS A 65 69.39 -33.52 -24.02
CA LYS A 65 69.94 -34.50 -23.08
C LYS A 65 69.35 -34.34 -21.66
N ASP A 66 68.72 -33.21 -21.39
CA ASP A 66 68.19 -32.85 -20.07
C ASP A 66 66.69 -33.17 -19.91
N THR A 67 66.08 -33.84 -20.90
CA THR A 67 64.68 -34.29 -20.88
C THR A 67 64.59 -35.81 -20.71
N ASN A 68 63.67 -36.27 -19.86
CA ASN A 68 63.36 -37.70 -19.75
C ASN A 68 62.39 -38.10 -20.88
N LEU A 69 62.72 -39.16 -21.63
CA LEU A 69 61.89 -39.62 -22.75
C LEU A 69 61.37 -41.05 -22.52
N GLY A 70 60.06 -41.23 -22.62
CA GLY A 70 59.39 -42.53 -22.61
C GLY A 70 58.70 -42.84 -23.95
N LEU A 71 58.38 -44.12 -24.15
CA LEU A 71 57.68 -44.63 -25.33
C LEU A 71 56.58 -45.60 -24.90
N VAL A 72 55.35 -45.27 -25.26
CA VAL A 72 54.18 -46.15 -25.19
C VAL A 72 53.75 -46.45 -26.62
N ALA A 73 53.53 -47.71 -26.97
CA ALA A 73 52.98 -48.09 -28.26
C ALA A 73 51.69 -48.87 -28.08
N TYR A 74 50.78 -48.77 -29.04
CA TYR A 74 49.57 -49.57 -29.06
C TYR A 74 49.38 -50.30 -30.39
N GLY A 75 48.68 -51.44 -30.35
CA GLY A 75 48.34 -52.23 -31.52
C GLY A 75 49.51 -53.01 -32.14
N HIS A 76 50.65 -53.18 -31.46
CA HIS A 76 51.85 -53.76 -32.08
C HIS A 76 52.08 -55.26 -31.84
N ARG A 77 51.19 -55.96 -31.11
CA ARG A 77 51.37 -57.38 -30.73
C ARG A 77 50.21 -58.29 -31.08
N SER A 78 48.97 -57.80 -30.98
CA SER A 78 47.77 -58.63 -31.04
C SER A 78 46.69 -58.05 -31.96
N GLU A 79 46.20 -58.84 -32.90
CA GLU A 79 45.13 -58.42 -33.82
C GLU A 79 43.78 -58.35 -33.08
N GLY A 80 43.06 -57.24 -33.23
CA GLY A 80 41.71 -57.08 -32.67
C GLY A 80 41.64 -56.79 -31.16
N ASP A 81 42.77 -56.68 -30.47
CA ASP A 81 42.85 -56.48 -29.02
C ASP A 81 42.92 -55.00 -28.63
N CYS A 82 41.91 -54.51 -27.92
CA CYS A 82 41.83 -53.14 -27.41
C CYS A 82 42.64 -52.90 -26.14
N THR A 83 43.22 -53.94 -25.55
CA THR A 83 44.12 -53.86 -24.39
C THR A 83 45.60 -53.92 -24.81
N ASP A 84 45.89 -54.00 -26.11
CA ASP A 84 47.25 -54.06 -26.63
C ASP A 84 47.95 -52.70 -26.57
N ILE A 85 48.35 -52.31 -25.37
CA ILE A 85 49.14 -51.12 -25.06
C ILE A 85 50.38 -51.58 -24.28
N GLU A 86 51.55 -51.08 -24.65
CA GLU A 86 52.82 -51.42 -24.01
C GLU A 86 53.63 -50.16 -23.72
N THR A 87 54.12 -50.04 -22.49
CA THR A 87 55.21 -49.12 -22.17
C THR A 87 56.53 -49.79 -22.56
N LEU A 88 57.02 -49.47 -23.76
CA LEU A 88 58.27 -50.02 -24.28
C LEU A 88 59.49 -49.38 -23.61
N ILE A 89 59.40 -48.09 -23.28
CA ILE A 89 60.45 -47.33 -22.61
C ILE A 89 59.78 -46.51 -21.51
N ALA A 90 60.17 -46.74 -20.26
CA ALA A 90 59.72 -45.91 -19.14
C ALA A 90 60.40 -44.53 -19.16
N PRO A 91 59.73 -43.44 -18.72
CA PRO A 91 60.33 -42.11 -18.70
C PRO A 91 61.62 -42.06 -17.87
N GLY A 92 62.72 -41.70 -18.53
CA GLY A 92 64.04 -41.53 -17.94
C GLY A 92 65.05 -40.97 -18.94
N PRO A 93 66.34 -40.85 -18.56
CA PRO A 93 67.37 -40.26 -19.41
C PRO A 93 67.46 -40.94 -20.78
N LEU A 94 67.53 -40.13 -21.84
CA LEU A 94 67.47 -40.62 -23.22
C LEU A 94 68.73 -41.41 -23.64
N HIS A 95 68.54 -42.70 -23.92
CA HIS A 95 69.52 -43.56 -24.59
C HIS A 95 69.16 -43.69 -26.09
N LYS A 96 69.71 -42.79 -26.93
CA LYS A 96 69.32 -42.63 -28.35
C LYS A 96 69.36 -43.93 -29.16
N SER A 97 70.41 -44.74 -29.03
CA SER A 97 70.54 -46.02 -29.74
C SER A 97 69.44 -47.00 -29.38
N ASP A 98 69.14 -47.11 -28.10
CA ASP A 98 68.22 -48.11 -27.55
C ASP A 98 66.77 -47.73 -27.88
N PHE A 99 66.47 -46.42 -27.89
CA PHE A 99 65.18 -45.89 -28.33
C PHE A 99 64.93 -46.20 -29.82
N ILE A 100 65.92 -45.93 -30.68
CA ILE A 100 65.82 -46.20 -32.13
C ILE A 100 65.69 -47.70 -32.41
N GLU A 101 66.45 -48.56 -31.71
CA GLU A 101 66.33 -50.01 -31.85
C GLU A 101 64.93 -50.50 -31.45
N THR A 102 64.39 -49.97 -30.36
CA THR A 102 63.04 -50.30 -29.87
C THR A 102 61.97 -49.90 -30.88
N VAL A 103 62.02 -48.70 -31.44
CA VAL A 103 61.04 -48.23 -32.45
C VAL A 103 61.09 -49.07 -33.74
N ASN A 104 62.30 -49.51 -34.15
CA ASN A 104 62.49 -50.27 -35.38
C ASN A 104 61.94 -51.71 -35.32
N VAL A 105 61.78 -52.30 -34.13
CA VAL A 105 61.24 -53.66 -33.99
C VAL A 105 59.71 -53.71 -33.88
N ILE A 106 59.04 -52.57 -33.66
CA ILE A 106 57.57 -52.46 -33.54
C ILE A 106 56.92 -52.83 -34.87
N LYS A 107 55.97 -53.77 -34.89
CA LYS A 107 55.24 -54.17 -36.09
C LYS A 107 53.76 -53.81 -35.96
N PRO A 108 53.13 -53.18 -36.96
CA PRO A 108 51.71 -52.88 -36.86
C PRO A 108 50.82 -54.12 -37.05
N VAL A 109 49.87 -54.34 -36.15
CA VAL A 109 49.00 -55.55 -36.17
C VAL A 109 47.55 -55.29 -35.73
N GLY A 110 47.36 -54.44 -34.72
CA GLY A 110 46.17 -54.42 -33.85
C GLY A 110 45.24 -53.23 -34.03
N LYS A 111 44.42 -53.00 -33.01
CA LYS A 111 43.42 -51.91 -32.91
C LYS A 111 44.06 -50.59 -32.46
N THR A 112 43.25 -49.54 -32.40
CA THR A 112 43.65 -48.14 -32.13
C THR A 112 43.05 -47.64 -30.80
N PRO A 113 43.48 -48.14 -29.62
CA PRO A 113 42.95 -47.76 -28.30
C PRO A 113 43.55 -46.43 -27.77
N ILE A 114 43.31 -45.34 -28.48
CA ILE A 114 43.94 -44.01 -28.23
C ILE A 114 43.70 -43.54 -26.79
N SER A 115 42.46 -43.61 -26.34
CA SER A 115 42.05 -43.10 -25.02
C SER A 115 42.81 -43.83 -23.91
N ALA A 116 42.78 -45.16 -23.92
CA ALA A 116 43.48 -45.95 -22.92
C ALA A 116 45.02 -45.77 -22.99
N ALA A 117 45.59 -45.58 -24.17
CA ALA A 117 47.02 -45.33 -24.32
C ALA A 117 47.45 -43.96 -23.78
N VAL A 118 46.66 -42.90 -24.02
CA VAL A 118 46.90 -41.56 -23.46
C VAL A 118 46.73 -41.57 -21.93
N GLN A 119 45.72 -42.27 -21.42
CA GLN A 119 45.55 -42.46 -19.97
C GLN A 119 46.75 -43.17 -19.34
N GLN A 120 47.21 -44.28 -19.93
CA GLN A 120 48.38 -45.01 -19.43
C GLN A 120 49.64 -44.13 -19.48
N ALA A 121 49.83 -43.32 -20.52
CA ALA A 121 50.93 -42.37 -20.60
C ALA A 121 50.86 -41.29 -19.50
N ALA A 122 49.66 -40.77 -19.20
CA ALA A 122 49.44 -39.83 -18.11
C ALA A 122 49.73 -40.47 -16.73
N GLU A 123 49.27 -41.70 -16.51
CA GLU A 123 49.48 -42.45 -15.26
C GLU A 123 50.95 -42.74 -14.98
N LEU A 124 51.76 -43.02 -16.02
CA LEU A 124 53.21 -43.20 -15.88
C LEU A 124 53.92 -41.98 -15.28
N MET A 125 53.34 -40.79 -15.46
CA MET A 125 53.93 -39.52 -15.02
C MET A 125 53.25 -38.95 -13.76
N SER A 126 52.07 -39.47 -13.37
CA SER A 126 51.23 -38.96 -12.26
C SER A 126 51.87 -39.05 -10.85
N TYR A 127 53.07 -39.63 -10.72
CA TYR A 127 53.79 -39.79 -9.44
C TYR A 127 55.08 -38.93 -9.36
N ARG A 128 55.26 -37.98 -10.28
CA ARG A 128 56.44 -37.11 -10.34
C ARG A 128 56.05 -35.64 -10.23
N ASP A 129 56.86 -34.85 -9.51
CA ASP A 129 56.65 -33.41 -9.30
C ASP A 129 57.02 -32.54 -10.54
N SER A 130 57.25 -33.15 -11.71
CA SER A 130 57.67 -32.54 -12.99
C SER A 130 56.48 -32.29 -13.93
N SER A 131 56.67 -31.39 -14.91
CA SER A 131 55.69 -31.20 -15.98
C SER A 131 55.57 -32.50 -16.82
N SER A 132 54.33 -32.93 -17.11
CA SER A 132 54.02 -34.20 -17.76
C SER A 132 53.53 -33.95 -19.19
N THR A 133 54.38 -34.21 -20.18
CA THR A 133 54.04 -33.97 -21.58
C THR A 133 53.83 -35.28 -22.34
N VAL A 134 52.70 -35.44 -23.01
CA VAL A 134 52.43 -36.55 -23.94
C VAL A 134 52.49 -36.04 -25.37
N VAL A 135 53.14 -36.80 -26.25
CA VAL A 135 53.11 -36.56 -27.71
C VAL A 135 52.44 -37.77 -28.36
N LEU A 136 51.19 -37.63 -28.76
CA LEU A 136 50.43 -38.66 -29.48
C LEU A 136 50.66 -38.52 -30.98
N ILE A 137 51.08 -39.61 -31.62
CA ILE A 137 51.18 -39.70 -33.09
C ILE A 137 50.23 -40.81 -33.52
N SER A 138 49.19 -40.49 -34.29
CA SER A 138 48.18 -41.47 -34.73
C SER A 138 47.72 -41.26 -36.16
N ASP A 139 47.49 -42.36 -36.87
CA ASP A 139 46.99 -42.39 -38.26
C ASP A 139 45.52 -42.82 -38.39
N GLY A 140 44.84 -42.97 -37.25
CA GLY A 140 43.47 -43.46 -37.17
C GLY A 140 42.64 -42.79 -36.08
N VAL A 141 41.34 -43.08 -36.11
CA VAL A 141 40.42 -42.73 -35.02
C VAL A 141 40.34 -43.89 -34.02
N GLU A 142 39.82 -43.60 -32.84
CA GLU A 142 39.56 -44.59 -31.79
C GLU A 142 38.68 -45.75 -32.32
N THR A 143 39.18 -46.99 -32.24
CA THR A 143 38.45 -48.20 -32.72
C THR A 143 38.01 -49.13 -31.59
N CYS A 144 38.14 -48.69 -30.34
CA CYS A 144 37.86 -49.48 -29.13
C CYS A 144 36.68 -48.96 -28.30
N ASN A 145 35.77 -48.19 -28.91
CA ASN A 145 34.53 -47.66 -28.31
C ASN A 145 34.74 -46.71 -27.11
N ALA A 146 35.89 -46.04 -27.03
CA ALA A 146 36.09 -44.94 -26.10
C ALA A 146 35.84 -43.58 -26.78
N ASP A 147 35.70 -42.52 -25.98
CA ASP A 147 35.61 -41.14 -26.45
C ASP A 147 36.90 -40.40 -26.03
N PRO A 148 37.82 -40.14 -26.97
CA PRO A 148 39.09 -39.48 -26.65
C PRO A 148 38.93 -38.05 -26.10
N CYS A 149 37.88 -37.33 -26.53
CA CYS A 149 37.62 -35.96 -26.08
C CYS A 149 37.08 -35.95 -24.64
N ALA A 150 36.19 -36.89 -24.31
CA ALA A 150 35.67 -37.01 -22.96
C ALA A 150 36.78 -37.37 -21.95
N LEU A 151 37.68 -38.28 -22.33
CA LEU A 151 38.82 -38.64 -21.50
C LEU A 151 39.79 -37.47 -21.32
N SER A 152 40.14 -36.74 -22.38
CA SER A 152 41.08 -35.62 -22.27
C SER A 152 40.55 -34.48 -21.38
N ALA A 153 39.25 -34.22 -21.42
CA ALA A 153 38.59 -33.28 -20.52
C ALA A 153 38.62 -33.74 -19.05
N GLU A 154 38.52 -35.05 -18.81
CA GLU A 154 38.62 -35.62 -17.47
C GLU A 154 40.06 -35.55 -16.94
N LEU A 155 41.05 -35.92 -17.76
CA LEU A 155 42.48 -35.81 -17.40
C LEU A 155 42.88 -34.35 -17.11
N ALA A 156 42.34 -33.38 -17.86
CA ALA A 156 42.58 -31.96 -17.60
C ALA A 156 42.00 -31.48 -16.25
N LYS A 157 40.87 -32.03 -15.81
CA LYS A 157 40.24 -31.67 -14.51
C LYS A 157 40.98 -32.23 -13.30
N GLN A 158 41.74 -33.31 -13.47
CA GLN A 158 42.45 -33.97 -12.38
C GLN A 158 43.65 -33.16 -11.85
N GLY A 159 43.94 -32.00 -12.46
CA GLY A 159 44.82 -30.97 -11.87
C GLY A 159 46.32 -31.29 -11.89
N THR A 160 46.72 -32.36 -12.58
CA THR A 160 48.13 -32.65 -12.87
C THR A 160 48.63 -31.71 -13.97
N ASN A 161 49.88 -31.24 -13.92
CA ASN A 161 50.55 -30.47 -14.99
C ASN A 161 50.71 -31.32 -16.27
N PHE A 162 49.60 -31.74 -16.87
CA PHE A 162 49.51 -32.66 -17.98
C PHE A 162 49.17 -31.90 -19.26
N THR A 163 49.94 -32.14 -20.31
CA THR A 163 49.71 -31.54 -21.63
C THR A 163 49.89 -32.60 -22.69
N ALA A 164 48.89 -32.80 -23.54
CA ALA A 164 48.96 -33.72 -24.66
C ALA A 164 49.08 -32.92 -25.97
N HIS A 165 50.21 -33.06 -26.67
CA HIS A 165 50.35 -32.65 -28.06
C HIS A 165 49.95 -33.82 -28.97
N VAL A 166 49.32 -33.51 -30.11
CA VAL A 166 48.74 -34.53 -30.98
C VAL A 166 49.10 -34.27 -32.44
N VAL A 167 49.62 -35.30 -33.10
CA VAL A 167 49.87 -35.32 -34.54
C VAL A 167 48.90 -36.30 -35.19
N GLY A 168 48.01 -35.77 -36.05
CA GLY A 168 47.13 -36.58 -36.90
C GLY A 168 47.83 -36.88 -38.23
N PHE A 169 48.21 -38.14 -38.46
CA PHE A 169 49.01 -38.55 -39.62
C PHE A 169 48.17 -39.22 -40.72
N ASP A 170 48.08 -38.60 -41.89
CA ASP A 170 47.28 -39.06 -43.04
C ASP A 170 45.80 -39.31 -42.67
N LEU A 171 45.22 -38.33 -41.98
CA LEU A 171 43.82 -38.29 -41.55
C LEU A 171 43.02 -37.25 -42.34
N LYS A 172 41.75 -37.53 -42.60
CA LYS A 172 40.81 -36.56 -43.19
C LYS A 172 40.40 -35.51 -42.17
N GLU A 173 39.86 -34.39 -42.64
CA GLU A 173 39.41 -33.27 -41.80
C GLU A 173 38.42 -33.69 -40.68
N GLU A 174 37.47 -34.57 -40.99
CA GLU A 174 36.53 -35.11 -39.99
C GLU A 174 37.21 -36.01 -38.94
N GLU A 175 38.26 -36.73 -39.32
CA GLU A 175 39.03 -37.60 -38.42
C GLU A 175 39.99 -36.77 -37.55
N ASN A 176 40.55 -35.68 -38.09
CA ASN A 176 41.37 -34.70 -37.36
C ASN A 176 40.58 -34.03 -36.22
N ALA A 177 39.31 -33.70 -36.45
CA ALA A 177 38.45 -33.12 -35.42
C ALA A 177 38.24 -34.04 -34.20
N ASN A 178 38.27 -35.38 -34.41
CA ASN A 178 38.14 -36.35 -33.32
C ASN A 178 39.39 -36.45 -32.44
N LEU A 179 40.53 -35.91 -32.89
CA LEU A 179 41.81 -35.94 -32.18
C LEU A 179 42.23 -34.56 -31.67
N SER A 180 41.81 -33.47 -32.32
CA SER A 180 42.22 -32.09 -31.93
C SER A 180 41.77 -31.73 -30.51
N CYS A 181 40.61 -32.21 -30.10
CA CYS A 181 40.06 -32.01 -28.75
C CYS A 181 40.99 -32.53 -27.64
N ILE A 182 41.83 -33.55 -27.89
CA ILE A 182 42.77 -34.07 -26.89
C ILE A 182 43.82 -33.01 -26.56
N ALA A 183 44.33 -32.34 -27.58
CA ALA A 183 45.27 -31.25 -27.41
C ALA A 183 44.61 -30.00 -26.83
N GLU A 184 43.44 -29.60 -27.37
CA GLU A 184 42.71 -28.41 -26.91
C GLU A 184 42.32 -28.50 -25.43
N ASN A 185 41.78 -29.64 -24.99
CA ASN A 185 41.35 -29.84 -23.60
C ASN A 185 42.52 -29.83 -22.60
N THR A 186 43.72 -30.19 -23.03
CA THR A 186 44.91 -30.32 -22.16
C THR A 186 45.89 -29.16 -22.33
N GLY A 187 45.55 -28.16 -23.15
CA GLY A 187 46.40 -26.99 -23.43
C GLY A 187 47.64 -27.32 -24.28
N GLY A 188 47.58 -28.39 -25.08
CA GLY A 188 48.60 -28.78 -26.05
C GLY A 188 48.32 -28.25 -27.46
N VAL A 189 49.07 -28.76 -28.44
CA VAL A 189 48.95 -28.35 -29.85
C VAL A 189 48.56 -29.54 -30.70
N PHE A 190 47.56 -29.37 -31.56
CA PHE A 190 47.19 -30.32 -32.60
C PHE A 190 47.82 -29.89 -33.94
N VAL A 191 48.52 -30.81 -34.62
CA VAL A 191 49.12 -30.55 -35.94
C VAL A 191 48.77 -31.70 -36.90
N PRO A 192 48.03 -31.45 -38.00
CA PRO A 192 47.80 -32.45 -39.03
C PRO A 192 49.04 -32.61 -39.93
N ALA A 193 49.33 -33.83 -40.36
CA ALA A 193 50.42 -34.14 -41.27
C ALA A 193 49.99 -35.16 -42.32
N SER A 194 50.18 -34.87 -43.61
CA SER A 194 49.69 -35.72 -44.71
C SER A 194 50.80 -36.55 -45.39
N ASN A 195 52.06 -36.28 -45.07
CA ASN A 195 53.24 -36.94 -45.66
C ASN A 195 54.46 -36.85 -44.73
N ALA A 196 55.58 -37.46 -45.12
CA ALA A 196 56.80 -37.50 -44.31
C ALA A 196 57.37 -36.12 -43.95
N ALA A 197 57.33 -35.15 -44.88
CA ALA A 197 57.85 -33.80 -44.63
C ALA A 197 56.96 -33.02 -43.65
N GLU A 198 55.64 -33.15 -43.79
CA GLU A 198 54.68 -32.56 -42.85
C GLU A 198 54.73 -33.23 -41.47
N LEU A 199 54.96 -34.55 -41.39
CA LEU A 199 55.13 -35.24 -40.12
C LEU A 199 56.38 -34.78 -39.36
N HIS A 200 57.48 -34.55 -40.09
CA HIS A 200 58.69 -33.94 -39.51
C HIS A 200 58.41 -32.51 -38.99
N GLY A 201 57.79 -31.66 -39.83
CA GLY A 201 57.45 -30.29 -39.43
C GLY A 201 56.45 -30.22 -38.26
N ALA A 202 55.53 -31.18 -38.16
CA ALA A 202 54.59 -31.28 -37.05
C ALA A 202 55.30 -31.58 -35.72
N LEU A 203 56.29 -32.48 -35.73
CA LEU A 203 57.08 -32.77 -34.54
C LEU A 203 58.02 -31.62 -34.17
N ASP A 204 58.60 -30.91 -35.15
CA ASP A 204 59.39 -29.69 -34.90
C ASP A 204 58.54 -28.58 -34.24
N GLN A 205 57.28 -28.44 -34.67
CA GLN A 205 56.33 -27.48 -34.10
C GLN A 205 55.93 -27.86 -32.67
N ILE A 206 55.73 -29.16 -32.40
CA ILE A 206 55.46 -29.66 -31.04
C ILE A 206 56.67 -29.44 -30.14
N GLN A 207 57.89 -29.76 -30.60
CA GLN A 207 59.12 -29.50 -29.86
C GLN A 207 59.28 -28.00 -29.56
N SER A 208 59.01 -27.13 -30.54
CA SER A 208 59.04 -25.68 -30.33
C SER A 208 58.00 -25.21 -29.30
N ALA A 209 56.80 -25.82 -29.29
CA ALA A 209 55.76 -25.52 -28.31
C ALA A 209 56.15 -25.99 -26.89
N MET A 210 56.87 -27.11 -26.80
CA MET A 210 57.43 -27.62 -25.53
C MET A 210 58.57 -26.72 -25.02
N ASP A 211 59.47 -26.28 -25.90
CA ASP A 211 60.58 -25.38 -25.55
C ASP A 211 60.09 -23.98 -25.10
N LEU A 212 59.03 -23.46 -25.73
CA LEU A 212 58.39 -22.20 -25.31
C LEU A 212 57.74 -22.31 -23.91
N LYS A 213 57.29 -23.51 -23.52
CA LYS A 213 56.68 -23.77 -22.21
C LYS A 213 57.72 -23.95 -21.11
N SER A 214 58.93 -24.44 -21.43
CA SER A 214 60.02 -24.68 -20.45
C SER A 214 60.91 -23.44 -20.20
N VAL A 215 60.98 -22.47 -21.13
CA VAL A 215 61.88 -21.29 -21.02
C VAL A 215 61.20 -20.01 -20.49
N THR A 216 60.01 -20.10 -19.88
CA THR A 216 59.35 -18.89 -19.34
C THR A 216 59.70 -18.70 -17.86
N PRO A 217 60.65 -17.82 -17.46
CA PRO A 217 60.66 -17.33 -16.10
C PRO A 217 59.34 -16.58 -15.88
N GLU A 218 58.65 -16.97 -14.80
CA GLU A 218 57.40 -16.41 -14.35
C GLU A 218 57.37 -14.89 -14.56
N PRO A 219 56.48 -14.36 -15.43
CA PRO A 219 56.33 -12.93 -15.54
C PRO A 219 55.85 -12.46 -14.18
N GLU A 220 56.64 -11.61 -13.54
CA GLU A 220 56.22 -10.78 -12.43
C GLU A 220 54.90 -10.13 -12.87
N LEU A 221 53.81 -10.55 -12.21
CA LEU A 221 52.47 -10.02 -12.41
C LEU A 221 52.56 -8.50 -12.32
N GLU A 222 52.58 -7.80 -13.46
CA GLU A 222 51.98 -6.49 -13.50
C GLU A 222 50.52 -6.73 -13.09
N GLU A 223 50.21 -6.33 -11.86
CA GLU A 223 48.84 -6.32 -11.36
C GLU A 223 47.98 -5.73 -12.48
N PRO A 224 46.87 -6.39 -12.87
CA PRO A 224 45.94 -5.77 -13.79
C PRO A 224 45.66 -4.37 -13.26
N PRO A 225 45.54 -3.33 -14.12
CA PRO A 225 45.24 -1.99 -13.65
C PRO A 225 44.10 -2.12 -12.64
N PRO A 226 44.25 -1.58 -11.41
CA PRO A 226 43.33 -1.88 -10.33
C PRO A 226 41.92 -1.71 -10.86
N PRO A 227 41.02 -2.68 -10.62
CA PRO A 227 39.70 -2.63 -11.23
C PRO A 227 39.13 -1.25 -10.93
N GLU A 228 38.63 -0.59 -11.97
CA GLU A 228 38.24 0.82 -11.88
C GLU A 228 37.28 1.08 -10.71
N VAL A 229 36.56 0.04 -10.30
CA VAL A 229 35.75 -0.06 -9.09
C VAL A 229 36.21 -1.30 -8.31
N THR A 230 36.43 -1.18 -7.00
CA THR A 230 36.52 -2.33 -6.08
C THR A 230 35.26 -2.38 -5.25
N VAL A 231 34.87 -3.58 -4.81
CA VAL A 231 33.79 -3.79 -3.84
C VAL A 231 34.35 -4.60 -2.67
N LEU A 232 33.95 -4.26 -1.46
CA LEU A 232 34.38 -4.89 -0.22
C LEU A 232 33.14 -5.21 0.63
N GLY A 233 33.20 -6.34 1.32
CA GLY A 233 32.24 -6.76 2.32
C GLY A 233 32.93 -7.66 3.36
N PRO A 234 32.22 -8.09 4.40
CA PRO A 234 32.77 -9.05 5.35
C PRO A 234 33.01 -10.40 4.66
N ALA A 235 33.96 -11.18 5.18
CA ALA A 235 34.21 -12.54 4.69
C ALA A 235 33.02 -13.48 4.94
N GLN A 236 32.24 -13.22 6.01
CA GLN A 236 31.09 -14.01 6.39
C GLN A 236 29.91 -13.11 6.79
N ALA A 237 28.69 -13.53 6.44
CA ALA A 237 27.45 -12.97 6.94
C ALA A 237 26.48 -14.07 7.39
N THR A 238 25.59 -13.78 8.33
CA THR A 238 24.58 -14.75 8.78
C THR A 238 23.30 -14.59 7.97
N THR A 239 22.61 -15.69 7.63
CA THR A 239 21.37 -15.68 6.83
C THR A 239 20.37 -14.65 7.36
N GLY A 240 19.87 -13.77 6.49
CA GLY A 240 18.91 -12.73 6.85
C GLY A 240 19.46 -11.48 7.52
N ALA A 241 20.69 -11.53 8.05
CA ALA A 241 21.29 -10.36 8.69
C ALA A 241 21.66 -9.29 7.66
N ALA A 242 21.55 -8.03 8.08
CA ALA A 242 22.13 -6.92 7.37
C ALA A 242 23.66 -6.91 7.57
N PHE A 243 24.41 -6.63 6.52
CA PHE A 243 25.86 -6.47 6.56
C PHE A 243 26.30 -5.29 5.70
N ASP A 244 27.37 -4.64 6.11
CA ASP A 244 27.88 -3.45 5.45
C ASP A 244 28.74 -3.82 4.24
N VAL A 245 28.58 -3.06 3.17
CA VAL A 245 29.35 -3.16 1.94
C VAL A 245 29.84 -1.79 1.52
N SER A 246 31.05 -1.73 0.97
CA SER A 246 31.65 -0.50 0.46
C SER A 246 32.26 -0.72 -0.92
N TRP A 247 32.40 0.35 -1.69
CA TRP A 247 32.98 0.32 -3.03
C TRP A 247 33.76 1.59 -3.33
N SER A 248 34.81 1.48 -4.16
CA SER A 248 35.80 2.57 -4.30
C SER A 248 35.26 3.84 -4.95
N LYS A 249 34.35 3.74 -5.92
CA LYS A 249 33.72 4.89 -6.60
C LYS A 249 32.36 4.52 -7.19
N THR A 250 31.48 5.50 -7.31
CA THR A 250 30.21 5.35 -8.03
C THR A 250 30.32 5.89 -9.44
N ILE A 251 30.02 5.07 -10.45
CA ILE A 251 30.06 5.46 -11.86
C ILE A 251 28.74 6.14 -12.24
N ASP A 252 27.59 5.49 -11.99
CA ASP A 252 26.25 6.07 -12.12
C ASP A 252 25.45 5.87 -10.83
N PRO A 253 24.65 6.87 -10.36
CA PRO A 253 23.78 6.72 -9.19
C PRO A 253 22.74 5.59 -9.29
N ARG A 254 22.47 5.08 -10.49
CA ARG A 254 21.57 3.95 -10.72
C ARG A 254 22.27 2.60 -10.70
N ASP A 255 23.60 2.57 -10.72
CA ASP A 255 24.36 1.33 -10.58
C ASP A 255 23.96 0.60 -9.29
N MET A 256 24.19 -0.71 -9.27
CA MET A 256 23.71 -1.58 -8.21
C MET A 256 24.87 -2.31 -7.56
N VAL A 257 24.76 -2.52 -6.26
CA VAL A 257 25.57 -3.50 -5.53
C VAL A 257 24.64 -4.63 -5.11
N ALA A 258 24.95 -5.85 -5.52
CA ALA A 258 24.10 -7.01 -5.30
C ALA A 258 24.89 -8.18 -4.69
N ILE A 259 24.24 -9.00 -3.87
CA ILE A 259 24.77 -10.29 -3.44
C ILE A 259 24.09 -11.40 -4.24
N VAL A 260 24.85 -12.25 -4.92
CA VAL A 260 24.35 -13.36 -5.75
C VAL A 260 25.11 -14.65 -5.44
N PRO A 261 24.51 -15.84 -5.66
CA PRO A 261 25.23 -17.10 -5.50
C PRO A 261 26.49 -17.13 -6.36
N THR A 262 27.59 -17.70 -5.84
CA THR A 262 28.85 -17.79 -6.58
C THR A 262 28.65 -18.53 -7.90
N GLY A 263 29.15 -17.95 -9.00
CA GLY A 263 29.04 -18.54 -10.34
C GLY A 263 27.72 -18.28 -11.05
N SER A 264 26.88 -17.37 -10.53
CA SER A 264 25.65 -16.93 -11.22
C SER A 264 25.96 -16.23 -12.54
N ASP A 265 25.10 -16.37 -13.54
CA ASP A 265 25.25 -15.70 -14.84
C ASP A 265 25.37 -14.17 -14.71
N GLU A 266 26.05 -13.54 -15.66
CA GLU A 266 26.18 -12.08 -15.71
C GLU A 266 24.79 -11.41 -15.82
N GLY A 267 24.61 -10.32 -15.07
CA GLY A 267 23.32 -9.63 -14.99
C GLY A 267 22.27 -10.30 -14.09
N THR A 268 22.58 -11.42 -13.42
CA THR A 268 21.72 -11.99 -12.37
C THR A 268 21.49 -10.97 -11.26
N ARG A 269 20.22 -10.78 -10.88
CA ARG A 269 19.82 -9.85 -9.83
C ARG A 269 19.14 -10.62 -8.70
N ALA A 270 19.73 -10.59 -7.51
CA ALA A 270 19.13 -11.10 -6.28
C ALA A 270 18.92 -9.92 -5.30
N THR A 271 19.37 -10.01 -4.05
CA THR A 271 19.29 -8.87 -3.13
C THR A 271 20.27 -7.79 -3.56
N TYR A 272 19.78 -6.57 -3.81
CA TYR A 272 20.61 -5.46 -4.26
C TYR A 272 20.21 -4.13 -3.60
N LEU A 273 21.13 -3.19 -3.63
CA LEU A 273 20.90 -1.77 -3.36
C LEU A 273 21.37 -0.95 -4.55
N ARG A 274 20.76 0.21 -4.77
CA ARG A 274 21.30 1.20 -5.72
C ARG A 274 22.36 2.04 -5.03
N THR A 275 23.40 2.39 -5.77
CA THR A 275 24.53 3.17 -5.26
C THR A 275 24.09 4.57 -4.86
N GLU A 276 23.20 5.21 -5.63
CA GLU A 276 22.63 6.54 -5.37
C GLU A 276 23.70 7.62 -5.13
N GLY A 277 24.88 7.46 -5.74
CA GLY A 277 26.04 8.34 -5.53
C GLY A 277 26.80 8.11 -4.22
N ARG A 278 26.39 7.16 -3.37
CA ARG A 278 27.10 6.74 -2.16
C ARG A 278 28.28 5.81 -2.52
N THR A 279 29.17 5.56 -1.58
CA THR A 279 30.30 4.58 -1.70
C THR A 279 30.20 3.44 -0.69
N GLU A 280 29.09 3.41 0.05
CA GLU A 280 28.79 2.40 1.06
C GLU A 280 27.29 2.22 1.21
N GLY A 281 26.91 1.06 1.73
CA GLY A 281 25.52 0.71 1.99
C GLY A 281 25.44 -0.59 2.79
N SER A 282 24.20 -1.02 3.05
CA SER A 282 23.93 -2.25 3.77
C SER A 282 23.08 -3.18 2.91
N LEU A 283 23.54 -4.42 2.74
CA LEU A 283 22.83 -5.49 2.05
C LEU A 283 22.30 -6.50 3.06
N LYS A 284 21.23 -7.21 2.70
CA LYS A 284 20.73 -8.35 3.49
C LYS A 284 21.27 -9.65 2.94
N ALA A 285 21.83 -10.48 3.81
CA ALA A 285 22.25 -11.83 3.46
C ALA A 285 21.04 -12.67 3.03
N PRO A 286 21.15 -13.44 1.93
CA PRO A 286 20.12 -14.40 1.52
C PRO A 286 19.74 -15.41 2.62
N ALA A 287 18.56 -16.02 2.48
CA ALA A 287 18.06 -17.01 3.42
C ALA A 287 18.77 -18.37 3.31
N GLU A 288 19.36 -18.68 2.17
CA GLU A 288 20.08 -19.93 1.93
C GLU A 288 21.56 -19.78 2.27
N PRO A 289 22.10 -20.61 3.17
CA PRO A 289 23.55 -20.67 3.40
C PRO A 289 24.30 -21.11 2.15
N GLY A 290 25.55 -20.68 2.03
CA GLY A 290 26.43 -21.09 0.92
C GLY A 290 27.44 -20.02 0.53
N LEU A 291 28.10 -20.24 -0.60
CA LEU A 291 29.06 -19.30 -1.17
C LEU A 291 28.35 -18.31 -2.09
N TYR A 292 28.60 -17.03 -1.84
CA TYR A 292 28.05 -15.91 -2.58
C TYR A 292 29.18 -14.96 -3.00
N GLU A 293 28.83 -14.05 -3.90
CA GLU A 293 29.69 -12.96 -4.31
C GLU A 293 28.89 -11.64 -4.32
N ILE A 294 29.52 -10.59 -3.81
CA ILE A 294 29.03 -9.21 -3.87
C ILE A 294 29.52 -8.63 -5.19
N ARG A 295 28.60 -8.20 -6.04
CA ARG A 295 28.87 -7.66 -7.37
C ARG A 295 28.54 -6.17 -7.43
N TYR A 296 29.45 -5.37 -7.98
CA TYR A 296 29.13 -4.04 -8.49
C TYR A 296 28.68 -4.16 -9.95
N ILE A 297 27.43 -3.82 -10.22
CA ILE A 297 26.75 -4.05 -11.50
C ILE A 297 26.32 -2.71 -12.10
N LEU A 298 26.71 -2.47 -13.35
CA LEU A 298 26.27 -1.29 -14.11
C LEU A 298 24.77 -1.34 -14.40
N ASP A 299 24.06 -0.23 -14.26
CA ASP A 299 22.62 -0.15 -14.60
C ASP A 299 22.40 -0.42 -16.11
N VAL A 300 23.30 0.14 -16.95
CA VAL A 300 23.29 -0.07 -18.39
C VAL A 300 24.10 -1.32 -18.75
N GLY A 301 23.46 -2.28 -19.43
CA GLY A 301 24.10 -3.51 -19.89
C GLY A 301 24.26 -4.59 -18.82
N SER A 302 23.98 -4.29 -17.54
CA SER A 302 24.06 -5.25 -16.41
C SER A 302 25.43 -5.93 -16.25
N LYS A 303 26.49 -5.26 -16.70
CA LYS A 303 27.87 -5.77 -16.63
C LYS A 303 28.41 -5.70 -15.21
N THR A 304 29.10 -6.74 -14.76
CA THR A 304 29.77 -6.76 -13.44
C THR A 304 31.18 -6.15 -13.56
N LEU A 305 31.51 -5.18 -12.72
CA LEU A 305 32.82 -4.51 -12.73
C LEU A 305 33.73 -4.91 -11.57
N ALA A 306 33.15 -5.33 -10.46
CA ALA A 306 33.88 -5.73 -9.27
C ALA A 306 33.13 -6.86 -8.58
N THR A 307 33.87 -7.80 -8.00
CA THR A 307 33.33 -8.92 -7.23
C THR A 307 34.10 -9.10 -5.93
N ALA A 308 33.42 -9.41 -4.84
CA ALA A 308 34.03 -9.83 -3.58
C ALA A 308 33.35 -11.10 -3.04
N PRO A 309 34.11 -12.14 -2.65
CA PRO A 309 33.52 -13.35 -2.09
C PRO A 309 32.94 -13.09 -0.69
N ILE A 310 31.83 -13.75 -0.39
CA ILE A 310 31.23 -13.76 0.95
C ILE A 310 30.57 -15.12 1.19
N GLU A 311 30.84 -15.72 2.35
CA GLU A 311 30.16 -16.94 2.79
C GLU A 311 28.96 -16.57 3.66
N VAL A 312 27.78 -17.06 3.27
CA VAL A 312 26.55 -16.91 4.06
C VAL A 312 26.40 -18.15 4.93
N VAL A 313 26.51 -17.98 6.25
CA VAL A 313 26.36 -19.05 7.23
C VAL A 313 24.97 -19.02 7.85
N GLU A 314 24.45 -20.18 8.25
CA GLU A 314 23.13 -20.28 8.86
C GLU A 314 23.07 -19.56 10.20
N ALA A 315 22.02 -18.76 10.41
CA ALA A 315 21.84 -18.04 11.65
C ALA A 315 21.17 -18.93 12.72
N GLU A 316 21.84 -19.12 13.85
CA GLU A 316 21.25 -19.84 14.99
C GLU A 316 20.39 -18.92 15.86
N VAL A 317 19.10 -19.24 15.97
CA VAL A 317 18.12 -18.61 16.87
C VAL A 317 17.35 -19.70 17.60
N THR A 318 16.91 -19.43 18.82
CA THR A 318 15.92 -20.26 19.51
C THR A 318 14.68 -19.44 19.76
N VAL A 319 13.52 -20.10 19.76
CA VAL A 319 12.23 -19.51 20.12
C VAL A 319 11.58 -20.36 21.20
N SER A 320 10.83 -19.72 22.11
CA SER A 320 10.17 -20.36 23.23
C SER A 320 8.81 -19.71 23.50
N GLY A 321 7.89 -20.50 24.02
CA GLY A 321 6.58 -20.08 24.50
C GLY A 321 6.05 -21.06 25.54
N PRO A 322 4.84 -20.85 26.07
CA PRO A 322 4.21 -21.81 26.97
C PRO A 322 3.89 -23.11 26.24
N ALA A 323 3.80 -24.21 26.98
CA ALA A 323 3.40 -25.50 26.42
C ALA A 323 1.94 -25.52 25.94
N GLN A 324 1.08 -24.70 26.57
CA GLN A 324 -0.34 -24.59 26.26
C GLN A 324 -0.80 -23.13 26.25
N ALA A 325 -1.74 -22.81 25.36
CA ALA A 325 -2.48 -21.56 25.35
C ALA A 325 -3.97 -21.82 25.08
N THR A 326 -4.85 -20.99 25.62
CA THR A 326 -6.29 -21.09 25.36
C THR A 326 -6.67 -20.32 24.10
N THR A 327 -7.57 -20.86 23.27
CA THR A 327 -8.05 -20.22 22.03
C THR A 327 -8.40 -18.75 22.22
N GLY A 328 -7.88 -17.87 21.37
CA GLY A 328 -8.10 -16.42 21.43
C GLY A 328 -7.31 -15.65 22.48
N ALA A 329 -6.74 -16.30 23.48
CA ALA A 329 -5.95 -15.62 24.50
C ALA A 329 -4.60 -15.14 23.95
N ALA A 330 -4.12 -14.03 24.50
CA ALA A 330 -2.74 -13.62 24.33
C ALA A 330 -1.80 -14.51 25.17
N PHE A 331 -0.64 -14.86 24.62
CA PHE A 331 0.40 -15.59 25.32
C PHE A 331 1.78 -15.04 24.95
N ASP A 332 2.71 -15.12 25.90
CA ASP A 332 4.05 -14.56 25.74
C ASP A 332 4.97 -15.52 24.99
N VAL A 333 5.82 -14.96 24.14
CA VAL A 333 6.85 -15.66 23.39
C VAL A 333 8.17 -14.93 23.50
N SER A 334 9.27 -15.68 23.51
CA SER A 334 10.63 -15.14 23.59
C SER A 334 11.56 -15.84 22.62
N TRP A 335 12.64 -15.16 22.23
CA TRP A 335 13.64 -15.67 21.32
C TRP A 335 15.05 -15.17 21.67
N SER A 336 16.08 -15.92 21.28
CA SER A 336 17.45 -15.69 21.78
C SER A 336 18.10 -14.39 21.29
N LYS A 337 17.86 -13.99 20.03
CA LYS A 337 18.38 -12.77 19.41
C LYS A 337 17.56 -12.37 18.20
N THR A 338 17.61 -11.09 17.84
CA THR A 338 16.98 -10.58 16.61
C THR A 338 18.01 -10.42 15.51
N ILE A 339 17.79 -11.10 14.38
CA ILE A 339 18.66 -11.04 13.20
C ILE A 339 18.35 -9.78 12.39
N ASP A 340 17.08 -9.57 12.04
CA ASP A 340 16.57 -8.36 11.41
C ASP A 340 15.31 -7.87 12.14
N PRO A 341 15.13 -6.54 12.36
CA PRO A 341 13.93 -6.00 13.00
C PRO A 341 12.61 -6.29 12.27
N ARG A 342 12.67 -6.69 10.99
CA ARG A 342 11.50 -7.09 10.20
C ARG A 342 11.21 -8.57 10.26
N ASP A 343 12.09 -9.39 10.84
CA ASP A 343 11.81 -10.79 11.08
C ASP A 343 10.54 -10.96 11.89
N MET A 344 9.93 -12.14 11.79
CA MET A 344 8.62 -12.40 12.36
C MET A 344 8.67 -13.58 13.31
N VAL A 345 7.88 -13.50 14.37
CA VAL A 345 7.53 -14.65 15.20
C VAL A 345 6.06 -14.93 14.97
N ALA A 346 5.74 -16.15 14.55
CA ALA A 346 4.39 -16.54 14.16
C ALA A 346 3.98 -17.84 14.84
N ILE A 347 2.68 -18.01 15.11
CA ILE A 347 2.09 -19.30 15.50
C ILE A 347 1.35 -19.87 14.31
N VAL A 348 1.67 -21.10 13.91
CA VAL A 348 1.05 -21.80 12.77
C VAL A 348 0.70 -23.24 13.13
N PRO A 349 -0.28 -23.87 12.47
CA PRO A 349 -0.57 -25.29 12.69
C PRO A 349 0.68 -26.15 12.48
N THR A 350 0.88 -27.16 13.32
CA THR A 350 2.04 -28.06 13.19
C THR A 350 2.07 -28.72 11.82
N GLY A 351 3.22 -28.68 11.15
CA GLY A 351 3.41 -29.29 9.83
C GLY A 351 2.95 -28.42 8.67
N SER A 352 2.68 -27.13 8.89
CA SER A 352 2.41 -26.17 7.81
C SER A 352 3.61 -25.99 6.89
N ASP A 353 3.38 -25.66 5.62
CA ASP A 353 4.47 -25.40 4.68
C ASP A 353 5.35 -24.22 5.12
N GLU A 354 6.60 -24.18 4.66
CA GLU A 354 7.50 -23.06 4.89
C GLU A 354 6.94 -21.77 4.30
N GLY A 355 7.17 -20.65 4.99
CA GLY A 355 6.59 -19.36 4.62
C GLY A 355 5.10 -19.20 4.91
N THR A 356 4.40 -20.21 5.45
CA THR A 356 3.03 -20.06 5.96
C THR A 356 2.99 -19.00 7.06
N ARG A 357 2.09 -18.02 6.93
CA ARG A 357 1.89 -16.95 7.91
C ARG A 357 0.46 -17.01 8.43
N ALA A 358 0.31 -17.11 9.75
CA ALA A 358 -0.98 -16.98 10.43
C ALA A 358 -0.92 -15.78 11.38
N THR A 359 -1.14 -15.95 12.68
CA THR A 359 -0.94 -14.86 13.66
C THR A 359 0.55 -14.65 13.86
N TYR A 360 1.04 -13.42 13.63
CA TYR A 360 2.45 -13.09 13.78
C TYR A 360 2.66 -11.71 14.41
N LEU A 361 3.85 -11.50 14.92
CA LEU A 361 4.40 -10.21 15.30
C LEU A 361 5.75 -10.01 14.61
N ARG A 362 6.15 -8.75 14.39
CA ARG A 362 7.52 -8.43 13.98
C ARG A 362 8.41 -8.30 15.21
N THR A 363 9.66 -8.73 15.08
CA THR A 363 10.65 -8.71 16.16
C THR A 363 10.96 -7.28 16.59
N GLU A 364 11.06 -6.33 15.64
CA GLU A 364 11.30 -4.90 15.88
C GLU A 364 12.52 -4.62 16.78
N GLY A 365 13.52 -5.52 16.76
CA GLY A 365 14.70 -5.44 17.62
C GLY A 365 14.48 -5.93 19.06
N ARG A 366 13.26 -6.35 19.44
CA ARG A 366 12.95 -6.96 20.74
C ARG A 366 13.40 -8.43 20.76
N THR A 367 13.40 -9.05 21.94
CA THR A 367 13.65 -10.50 22.13
C THR A 367 12.46 -11.24 22.74
N GLU A 368 11.33 -10.53 22.87
CA GLU A 368 10.09 -11.03 23.43
C GLU A 368 8.89 -10.25 22.87
N GLY A 369 7.72 -10.88 22.93
CA GLY A 369 6.47 -10.32 22.49
C GLY A 369 5.27 -11.18 22.91
N SER A 370 4.08 -10.78 22.49
CA SER A 370 2.84 -11.49 22.79
C SER A 370 2.10 -11.81 21.50
N LEU A 371 1.72 -13.07 21.34
CA LEU A 371 0.93 -13.58 20.21
C LEU A 371 -0.48 -13.94 20.68
N LYS A 372 -1.45 -13.90 19.77
CA LYS A 372 -2.80 -14.42 20.05
C LYS A 372 -2.93 -15.86 19.59
N ALA A 373 -3.43 -16.72 20.47
CA ALA A 373 -3.75 -18.09 20.14
C ALA A 373 -4.86 -18.14 19.08
N PRO A 374 -4.73 -18.96 18.02
CA PRO A 374 -5.78 -19.19 17.05
C PRO A 374 -7.13 -19.62 17.65
N ALA A 375 -8.21 -19.44 16.89
CA ALA A 375 -9.56 -19.82 17.31
C ALA A 375 -9.80 -21.34 17.30
N GLU A 376 -9.01 -22.07 16.50
CA GLU A 376 -9.11 -23.53 16.42
C GLU A 376 -8.18 -24.20 17.43
N PRO A 377 -8.71 -25.09 18.28
CA PRO A 377 -7.88 -25.94 19.13
C PRO A 377 -7.04 -26.91 18.29
N GLY A 378 -5.86 -27.28 18.80
CA GLY A 378 -5.00 -28.25 18.15
C GLY A 378 -3.52 -28.08 18.48
N LEU A 379 -2.68 -28.78 17.72
CA LEU A 379 -1.23 -28.67 17.81
C LEU A 379 -0.71 -27.60 16.85
N TYR A 380 0.07 -26.69 17.42
CA TYR A 380 0.68 -25.57 16.73
C TYR A 380 2.17 -25.53 17.00
N GLU A 381 2.88 -24.74 16.22
CA GLU A 381 4.27 -24.41 16.45
C GLU A 381 4.49 -22.90 16.31
N ILE A 382 5.29 -22.37 17.22
CA ILE A 382 5.80 -20.99 17.18
C ILE A 382 7.05 -21.03 16.31
N ARG A 383 7.09 -20.24 15.24
CA ARG A 383 8.20 -20.15 14.29
C ARG A 383 8.88 -18.80 14.38
N TYR A 384 10.21 -18.80 14.41
CA TYR A 384 11.00 -17.62 14.06
C TYR A 384 11.28 -17.64 12.55
N ILE A 385 10.78 -16.64 11.84
CA ILE A 385 10.75 -16.59 10.37
C ILE A 385 11.52 -15.36 9.90
N LEU A 386 12.50 -15.58 9.02
CA LEU A 386 13.26 -14.51 8.37
C LEU A 386 12.34 -13.68 7.45
N ASP A 387 12.51 -12.36 7.45
CA ASP A 387 11.84 -11.48 6.48
C ASP A 387 12.28 -11.80 5.04
N VAL A 388 13.57 -12.11 4.86
CA VAL A 388 14.12 -12.58 3.59
C VAL A 388 13.79 -14.06 3.39
N GLY A 389 13.26 -14.42 2.22
CA GLY A 389 12.95 -15.81 1.86
C GLY A 389 11.82 -16.48 2.66
N SER A 390 11.33 -15.87 3.75
CA SER A 390 10.34 -16.47 4.66
C SER A 390 10.78 -17.82 5.27
N LYS A 391 12.10 -17.99 5.44
CA LYS A 391 12.71 -19.21 5.97
C LYS A 391 12.49 -19.34 7.47
N THR A 392 12.17 -20.53 7.94
CA THR A 392 12.01 -20.80 9.38
C THR A 392 13.33 -21.25 10.00
N LEU A 393 13.83 -20.51 10.99
CA LEU A 393 15.12 -20.83 11.67
C LEU A 393 14.95 -21.60 12.97
N ALA A 394 13.82 -21.40 13.66
CA ALA A 394 13.57 -22.01 14.95
C ALA A 394 12.09 -22.31 15.11
N THR A 395 11.78 -23.42 15.78
CA THR A 395 10.41 -23.81 16.12
C THR A 395 10.27 -24.19 17.59
N ALA A 396 9.10 -23.95 18.17
CA ALA A 396 8.72 -24.43 19.49
C ALA A 396 7.27 -24.94 19.48
N PRO A 397 6.98 -26.14 20.01
CA PRO A 397 5.62 -26.68 20.03
C PRO A 397 4.74 -25.95 21.05
N ILE A 398 3.47 -25.79 20.72
CA ILE A 398 2.44 -25.27 21.61
C ILE A 398 1.09 -25.93 21.31
N GLU A 399 0.38 -26.36 22.34
CA GLU A 399 -0.99 -26.87 22.21
C GLU A 399 -2.00 -25.75 22.48
N VAL A 400 -2.89 -25.52 21.52
CA VAL A 400 -4.01 -24.58 21.68
C VAL A 400 -5.22 -25.36 22.18
N VAL A 401 -5.65 -25.09 23.39
CA VAL A 401 -6.82 -25.73 24.03
C VAL A 401 -8.04 -24.82 23.94
N GLU A 402 -9.23 -25.40 23.83
CA GLU A 402 -10.47 -24.65 23.78
C GLU A 402 -10.70 -23.85 25.07
N ALA A 403 -11.07 -22.58 24.92
CA ALA A 403 -11.37 -21.73 26.05
C ALA A 403 -12.81 -21.94 26.54
N GLU A 404 -12.99 -22.33 27.81
CA GLU A 404 -14.31 -22.44 28.41
C GLU A 404 -14.81 -21.06 28.89
N VAL A 405 -15.91 -20.58 28.31
CA VAL A 405 -16.64 -19.38 28.71
C VAL A 405 -18.12 -19.72 28.79
N THR A 406 -18.84 -19.07 29.70
CA THR A 406 -20.31 -19.10 29.72
C THR A 406 -20.83 -17.70 29.50
N VAL A 407 -21.95 -17.56 28.81
CA VAL A 407 -22.68 -16.30 28.63
C VAL A 407 -24.11 -16.47 29.16
N SER A 408 -24.69 -15.42 29.71
CA SER A 408 -26.03 -15.40 30.29
C SER A 408 -26.72 -14.07 30.02
N GLY A 409 -28.04 -14.12 29.93
CA GLY A 409 -28.93 -12.96 29.83
C GLY A 409 -30.33 -13.33 30.34
N PRO A 410 -31.29 -12.41 30.29
CA PRO A 410 -32.68 -12.72 30.62
C PRO A 410 -33.28 -13.70 29.61
N ALA A 411 -34.29 -14.47 30.03
CA ALA A 411 -35.01 -15.37 29.14
C ALA A 411 -35.82 -14.63 28.06
N GLN A 412 -36.25 -13.40 28.36
CA GLN A 412 -37.03 -12.55 27.47
C GLN A 412 -36.51 -11.11 27.49
N ALA A 413 -36.54 -10.46 26.33
CA ALA A 413 -36.34 -9.01 26.19
C ALA A 413 -37.40 -8.42 25.26
N THR A 414 -37.72 -7.15 25.45
CA THR A 414 -38.70 -6.44 24.63
C THR A 414 -38.00 -5.75 23.46
N THR A 415 -38.58 -5.78 22.25
CA THR A 415 -37.98 -5.18 21.04
C THR A 415 -37.53 -3.74 21.28
N GLY A 416 -36.28 -3.42 20.94
CA GLY A 416 -35.68 -2.10 21.15
C GLY A 416 -35.19 -1.79 22.56
N ALA A 417 -35.62 -2.53 23.58
CA ALA A 417 -35.20 -2.30 24.95
C ALA A 417 -33.74 -2.74 25.16
N ALA A 418 -33.04 -2.04 26.06
CA ALA A 418 -31.77 -2.51 26.58
C ALA A 418 -31.99 -3.66 27.58
N PHE A 419 -31.12 -4.66 27.56
CA PHE A 419 -31.11 -5.77 28.51
C PHE A 419 -29.68 -6.13 28.91
N ASP A 420 -29.52 -6.59 30.15
CA ASP A 420 -28.21 -6.91 30.70
C ASP A 420 -27.76 -8.32 30.30
N VAL A 421 -26.46 -8.44 30.05
CA VAL A 421 -25.78 -9.70 29.73
C VAL A 421 -24.52 -9.83 30.56
N SER A 422 -24.18 -11.06 30.94
CA SER A 422 -22.99 -11.38 31.73
C SER A 422 -22.27 -12.60 31.19
N TRP A 423 -20.98 -12.70 31.46
CA TRP A 423 -20.14 -13.82 31.04
C TRP A 423 -19.07 -14.15 32.08
N SER A 424 -18.59 -15.39 32.09
CA SER A 424 -17.75 -15.91 33.19
C SER A 424 -16.36 -15.29 33.26
N LYS A 425 -15.73 -15.01 32.12
CA LYS A 425 -14.39 -14.41 32.03
C LYS A 425 -14.17 -13.77 30.66
N THR A 426 -13.25 -12.81 30.59
CA THR A 426 -12.82 -12.21 29.32
C THR A 426 -11.51 -12.81 28.87
N ILE A 427 -11.50 -13.37 27.65
CA ILE A 427 -10.31 -13.98 27.04
C ILE A 427 -9.45 -12.87 26.41
N ASP A 428 -10.06 -12.05 25.55
CA ASP A 428 -9.46 -10.85 24.97
C ASP A 428 -10.39 -9.64 25.14
N PRO A 429 -9.88 -8.44 25.48
CA PRO A 429 -10.70 -7.23 25.61
C PRO A 429 -11.44 -6.82 24.32
N ARG A 430 -11.03 -7.35 23.16
CA ARG A 430 -11.69 -7.11 21.87
C ARG A 430 -12.74 -8.15 21.54
N ASP A 431 -12.85 -9.23 22.30
CA ASP A 431 -13.94 -10.20 22.15
C ASP A 431 -15.29 -9.49 22.24
N MET A 432 -16.31 -10.14 21.67
CA MET A 432 -17.63 -9.54 21.52
C MET A 432 -18.69 -10.39 22.18
N VAL A 433 -19.70 -9.73 22.73
CA VAL A 433 -20.96 -10.36 23.09
C VAL A 433 -22.03 -9.79 22.18
N ALA A 434 -22.74 -10.66 21.47
CA ALA A 434 -23.71 -10.27 20.44
C ALA A 434 -25.03 -10.99 20.64
N ILE A 435 -26.14 -10.36 20.26
CA ILE A 435 -27.44 -11.02 20.11
C ILE A 435 -27.71 -11.24 18.63
N VAL A 436 -27.97 -12.48 18.22
CA VAL A 436 -28.23 -12.85 16.82
C VAL A 436 -29.45 -13.78 16.73
N PRO A 437 -30.15 -13.82 15.58
CA PRO A 437 -31.24 -14.78 15.40
C PRO A 437 -30.76 -16.22 15.63
N THR A 438 -31.58 -17.05 16.27
CA THR A 438 -31.24 -18.46 16.51
C THR A 438 -30.96 -19.18 15.20
N GLY A 439 -29.85 -19.93 15.14
CA GLY A 439 -29.45 -20.68 13.94
C GLY A 439 -28.72 -19.84 12.88
N SER A 440 -28.29 -18.62 13.20
CA SER A 440 -27.44 -17.82 12.31
C SER A 440 -26.09 -18.50 12.05
N ASP A 441 -25.45 -18.22 10.92
CA ASP A 441 -24.12 -18.75 10.61
C ASP A 441 -23.05 -18.25 11.61
N GLU A 442 -21.98 -19.02 11.76
CA GLU A 442 -20.83 -18.64 12.59
C GLU A 442 -20.22 -17.32 12.11
N GLY A 443 -19.82 -16.46 13.06
CA GLY A 443 -19.29 -15.14 12.75
C GLY A 443 -20.33 -14.10 12.33
N THR A 444 -21.63 -14.43 12.28
CA THR A 444 -22.70 -13.44 12.11
C THR A 444 -22.66 -12.40 13.23
N ARG A 445 -22.68 -11.12 12.87
CA ARG A 445 -22.67 -9.99 13.82
C ARG A 445 -23.92 -9.14 13.59
N ALA A 446 -24.72 -8.99 14.64
CA ALA A 446 -25.85 -8.07 14.67
C ALA A 446 -25.60 -6.99 15.75
N THR A 447 -26.49 -6.82 16.74
CA THR A 447 -26.22 -5.93 17.87
C THR A 447 -25.16 -6.58 18.76
N TYR A 448 -24.04 -5.90 18.99
CA TYR A 448 -22.96 -6.40 19.83
C TYR A 448 -22.33 -5.32 20.70
N LEU A 449 -21.61 -5.76 21.72
CA LEU A 449 -20.69 -4.96 22.53
C LEU A 449 -19.33 -5.65 22.57
N ARG A 450 -18.26 -4.88 22.77
CA ARG A 450 -16.94 -5.44 23.09
C ARG A 450 -16.82 -5.67 24.59
N THR A 451 -16.14 -6.74 24.97
CA THR A 451 -15.97 -7.12 26.38
C THR A 451 -15.15 -6.08 27.13
N GLU A 452 -14.11 -5.49 26.52
CA GLU A 452 -13.26 -4.43 27.08
C GLU A 452 -12.68 -4.79 28.46
N GLY A 453 -12.49 -6.08 28.74
CA GLY A 453 -12.04 -6.58 30.05
C GLY A 453 -13.13 -6.66 31.11
N ARG A 454 -14.37 -6.26 30.82
CA ARG A 454 -15.54 -6.41 31.71
C ARG A 454 -16.06 -7.85 31.68
N THR A 455 -16.94 -8.20 32.60
CA THR A 455 -17.67 -9.50 32.64
C THR A 455 -19.18 -9.34 32.50
N GLU A 456 -19.62 -8.12 32.22
CA GLU A 456 -21.01 -7.75 32.06
C GLU A 456 -21.16 -6.51 31.15
N GLY A 457 -22.34 -6.35 30.59
CA GLY A 457 -22.70 -5.24 29.73
C GLY A 457 -24.19 -5.22 29.40
N SER A 458 -24.59 -4.27 28.56
CA SER A 458 -25.98 -4.10 28.14
C SER A 458 -26.06 -4.11 26.62
N LEU A 459 -26.97 -4.93 26.07
CA LEU A 459 -27.26 -5.02 24.64
C LEU A 459 -28.66 -4.47 24.36
N LYS A 460 -28.90 -4.01 23.13
CA LYS A 460 -30.24 -3.63 22.67
C LYS A 460 -30.91 -4.80 21.96
N ALA A 461 -32.13 -5.11 22.34
CA ALA A 461 -32.96 -6.09 21.67
C ALA A 461 -33.27 -5.64 20.23
N PRO A 462 -33.14 -6.51 19.23
CA PRO A 462 -33.55 -6.24 17.86
C PRO A 462 -35.01 -5.76 17.73
N ALA A 463 -35.32 -5.09 16.62
CA ALA A 463 -36.68 -4.61 16.33
C ALA A 463 -37.66 -5.72 15.93
N GLU A 464 -37.14 -6.85 15.45
CA GLU A 464 -37.95 -8.01 15.09
C GLU A 464 -38.14 -8.96 16.27
N PRO A 465 -39.39 -9.30 16.64
CA PRO A 465 -39.66 -10.35 17.61
C PRO A 465 -39.20 -11.72 17.10
N GLY A 466 -38.86 -12.62 18.00
CA GLY A 466 -38.49 -13.99 17.66
C GLY A 466 -37.54 -14.64 18.64
N LEU A 467 -36.99 -15.80 18.23
CA LEU A 467 -35.97 -16.51 18.99
C LEU A 467 -34.58 -16.05 18.57
N TYR A 468 -33.80 -15.67 19.57
CA TYR A 468 -32.44 -15.19 19.44
C TYR A 468 -31.53 -15.96 20.38
N GLU A 469 -30.23 -15.80 20.17
CA GLU A 469 -29.21 -16.27 21.09
C GLU A 469 -28.14 -15.19 21.30
N ILE A 470 -27.69 -15.11 22.54
CA ILE A 470 -26.58 -14.28 22.97
C ILE A 470 -25.32 -15.13 22.78
N ARG A 471 -24.38 -14.66 21.96
CA ARG A 471 -23.13 -15.34 21.65
C ARG A 471 -21.95 -14.60 22.29
N TYR A 472 -21.05 -15.34 22.93
CA TYR A 472 -19.69 -14.87 23.21
C TYR A 472 -18.79 -15.27 22.03
N ILE A 473 -18.24 -14.27 21.34
CA ILE A 473 -17.55 -14.41 20.06
C ILE A 473 -16.12 -13.91 20.22
N LEU A 474 -15.14 -14.76 19.89
CA LEU A 474 -13.73 -14.40 19.84
C LEU A 474 -13.47 -13.35 18.75
N ASP A 475 -12.62 -12.36 19.06
CA ASP A 475 -12.13 -11.40 18.04
C ASP A 475 -11.31 -12.13 16.96
N VAL A 476 -10.53 -13.13 17.36
CA VAL A 476 -9.81 -14.00 16.42
C VAL A 476 -10.76 -15.04 15.83
N GLY A 477 -10.76 -15.17 14.50
CA GLY A 477 -11.55 -16.17 13.79
C GLY A 477 -13.08 -15.97 13.85
N SER A 478 -13.60 -15.04 14.66
CA SER A 478 -15.05 -14.83 14.87
C SER A 478 -15.79 -16.07 15.37
N LYS A 479 -15.10 -16.93 16.14
CA LYS A 479 -15.64 -18.18 16.67
C LYS A 479 -16.50 -17.94 17.91
N THR A 480 -17.65 -18.58 17.98
CA THR A 480 -18.58 -18.57 19.10
C THR A 480 -18.14 -19.62 20.12
N LEU A 481 -17.86 -19.20 21.36
CA LEU A 481 -17.49 -20.11 22.45
C LEU A 481 -18.65 -20.48 23.37
N ALA A 482 -19.63 -19.59 23.47
CA ALA A 482 -20.76 -19.77 24.37
C ALA A 482 -22.01 -19.15 23.78
N THR A 483 -23.15 -19.78 24.05
CA THR A 483 -24.48 -19.32 23.62
C THR A 483 -25.48 -19.37 24.75
N ALA A 484 -26.37 -18.39 24.84
CA ALA A 484 -27.54 -18.40 25.72
C ALA A 484 -28.81 -18.01 24.96
N PRO A 485 -29.93 -18.75 25.07
CA PRO A 485 -31.15 -18.41 24.37
C PRO A 485 -31.83 -17.19 24.99
N ILE A 486 -32.47 -16.38 24.14
CA ILE A 486 -33.31 -15.25 24.55
C ILE A 486 -34.45 -15.07 23.56
N GLU A 487 -35.67 -14.89 24.06
CA GLU A 487 -36.83 -14.57 23.24
C GLU A 487 -37.04 -13.05 23.20
N VAL A 488 -37.10 -12.48 22.01
CA VAL A 488 -37.44 -11.07 21.81
C VAL A 488 -38.94 -10.97 21.57
N VAL A 489 -39.65 -10.33 22.49
CA VAL A 489 -41.11 -10.11 22.41
C VAL A 489 -41.41 -8.69 21.95
N GLU A 490 -42.50 -8.53 21.20
CA GLU A 490 -42.92 -7.22 20.71
C GLU A 490 -43.25 -6.26 21.85
N ALA A 491 -42.81 -5.01 21.70
CA ALA A 491 -43.07 -3.98 22.67
C ALA A 491 -44.45 -3.35 22.48
N GLU A 492 -45.29 -3.41 23.51
CA GLU A 492 -46.56 -2.69 23.51
C GLU A 492 -46.36 -1.23 23.93
N VAL A 493 -46.57 -0.30 23.00
CA VAL A 493 -46.61 1.15 23.24
C VAL A 493 -47.86 1.71 22.58
N THR A 494 -48.43 2.76 23.17
CA THR A 494 -49.49 3.56 22.54
C THR A 494 -48.98 4.98 22.36
N VAL A 495 -49.38 5.64 21.29
CA VAL A 495 -49.13 7.06 21.03
C VAL A 495 -50.45 7.79 20.84
N SER A 496 -50.52 9.04 21.26
CA SER A 496 -51.72 9.87 21.19
C SER A 496 -51.36 11.33 20.87
N GLY A 497 -52.28 12.03 20.22
CA GLY A 497 -52.23 13.45 19.94
C GLY A 497 -53.65 13.99 19.69
N PRO A 498 -53.80 15.28 19.40
CA PRO A 498 -55.10 15.84 19.05
C PRO A 498 -55.60 15.28 17.70
N ALA A 499 -56.91 15.28 17.50
CA ALA A 499 -57.51 14.85 16.24
C ALA A 499 -57.16 15.78 15.06
N GLN A 500 -56.86 17.06 15.36
CA GLN A 500 -56.52 18.07 14.37
C GLN A 500 -55.38 18.95 14.89
N ALA A 501 -54.51 19.40 13.98
CA ALA A 501 -53.53 20.44 14.24
C ALA A 501 -53.52 21.44 13.10
N THR A 502 -53.30 22.70 13.42
CA THR A 502 -53.18 23.77 12.43
C THR A 502 -51.79 23.74 11.80
N THR A 503 -51.71 23.86 10.47
CA THR A 503 -50.44 23.93 9.72
C THR A 503 -49.43 24.87 10.38
N GLY A 504 -48.21 24.38 10.63
CA GLY A 504 -47.13 25.14 11.25
C GLY A 504 -47.25 25.36 12.78
N ALA A 505 -48.40 25.09 13.38
CA ALA A 505 -48.58 25.17 14.83
C ALA A 505 -47.85 24.05 15.56
N ALA A 506 -47.47 24.30 16.81
CA ALA A 506 -47.05 23.23 17.71
C ALA A 506 -48.29 22.51 18.27
N PHE A 507 -48.19 21.20 18.47
CA PHE A 507 -49.23 20.38 19.10
C PHE A 507 -48.61 19.32 20.01
N ASP A 508 -49.31 19.01 21.09
CA ASP A 508 -48.83 18.08 22.10
C ASP A 508 -49.09 16.63 21.69
N VAL A 509 -48.14 15.77 22.02
CA VAL A 509 -48.19 14.33 21.81
C VAL A 509 -47.77 13.61 23.08
N SER A 510 -48.38 12.47 23.35
CA SER A 510 -48.09 11.63 24.50
C SER A 510 -48.00 10.16 24.13
N TRP A 511 -47.27 9.38 24.92
CA TRP A 511 -47.09 7.95 24.71
C TRP A 511 -47.00 7.19 26.04
N SER A 512 -47.35 5.90 26.04
CA SER A 512 -47.55 5.15 27.28
C SER A 512 -46.27 4.88 28.09
N LYS A 513 -45.15 4.62 27.41
CA LYS A 513 -43.84 4.38 28.02
C LYS A 513 -42.71 4.61 27.03
N THR A 514 -41.51 4.90 27.53
CA THR A 514 -40.30 4.98 26.71
C THR A 514 -39.52 3.67 26.78
N ILE A 515 -39.24 3.07 25.63
CA ILE A 515 -38.46 1.82 25.52
C ILE A 515 -36.97 2.16 25.53
N ASP A 516 -36.54 3.06 24.63
CA ASP A 516 -35.19 3.62 24.60
C ASP A 516 -35.26 5.16 24.54
N PRO A 517 -34.40 5.89 25.28
CA PRO A 517 -34.37 7.36 25.24
C PRO A 517 -34.07 7.95 23.85
N ARG A 518 -33.53 7.16 22.92
CA ARG A 518 -33.28 7.58 21.54
C ARG A 518 -34.44 7.29 20.60
N ASP A 519 -35.46 6.55 21.04
CA ASP A 519 -36.68 6.35 20.25
C ASP A 519 -37.30 7.70 19.88
N MET A 520 -38.10 7.68 18.82
CA MET A 520 -38.63 8.89 18.22
C MET A 520 -40.14 8.87 18.17
N VAL A 521 -40.73 10.04 18.33
CA VAL A 521 -42.13 10.28 17.98
C VAL A 521 -42.14 11.25 16.80
N ALA A 522 -42.78 10.84 15.71
CA ALA A 522 -42.77 11.58 14.45
C ALA A 522 -44.18 11.76 13.91
N ILE A 523 -44.44 12.88 13.22
CA ILE A 523 -45.63 13.05 12.38
C ILE A 523 -45.24 12.83 10.93
N VAL A 524 -45.94 11.96 10.22
CA VAL A 524 -45.69 11.63 8.81
C VAL A 524 -47.00 11.56 8.03
N PRO A 525 -47.00 11.78 6.71
CA PRO A 525 -48.19 11.59 5.89
C PRO A 525 -48.76 10.18 6.05
N THR A 526 -50.09 10.05 6.11
CA THR A 526 -50.74 8.73 6.25
C THR A 526 -50.33 7.80 5.11
N GLY A 527 -49.91 6.58 5.46
CA GLY A 527 -49.52 5.57 4.47
C GLY A 527 -48.07 5.70 3.98
N SER A 528 -47.24 6.51 4.66
CA SER A 528 -45.80 6.57 4.40
C SER A 528 -45.12 5.21 4.65
N ASP A 529 -44.01 4.95 3.95
CA ASP A 529 -43.23 3.72 4.18
C ASP A 529 -42.68 3.64 5.61
N GLU A 530 -42.41 2.42 6.07
CA GLU A 530 -41.79 2.17 7.37
C GLU A 530 -40.42 2.87 7.47
N GLY A 531 -40.12 3.43 8.64
CA GLY A 531 -38.89 4.20 8.86
C GLY A 531 -38.86 5.59 8.22
N THR A 532 -39.92 6.04 7.54
CA THR A 532 -40.07 7.42 7.09
C THR A 532 -40.05 8.37 8.30
N ARG A 533 -39.24 9.44 8.21
CA ARG A 533 -39.12 10.46 9.26
C ARG A 533 -39.33 11.82 8.63
N ALA A 534 -40.28 12.59 9.15
CA ALA A 534 -40.47 14.00 8.79
C ALA A 534 -40.17 14.88 10.02
N THR A 535 -41.18 15.53 10.60
CA THR A 535 -41.01 16.25 11.86
C THR A 535 -41.06 15.27 13.02
N TYR A 536 -40.01 15.22 13.83
CA TYR A 536 -39.89 14.28 14.95
C TYR A 536 -39.24 14.93 16.17
N LEU A 537 -39.45 14.27 17.31
CA LEU A 537 -38.73 14.50 18.56
C LEU A 537 -38.16 13.18 19.07
N ARG A 538 -37.10 13.23 19.88
CA ARG A 538 -36.63 12.07 20.64
C ARG A 538 -37.35 12.00 21.98
N THR A 539 -37.65 10.77 22.41
CA THR A 539 -38.36 10.52 23.66
C THR A 539 -37.56 11.04 24.85
N GLU A 540 -36.24 10.83 24.86
CA GLU A 540 -35.30 11.29 25.91
C GLU A 540 -35.74 10.86 27.33
N GLY A 541 -36.44 9.72 27.43
CA GLY A 541 -37.00 9.22 28.69
C GLY A 541 -38.32 9.87 29.12
N ARG A 542 -38.83 10.87 28.38
CA ARG A 542 -40.15 11.49 28.62
C ARG A 542 -41.28 10.59 28.13
N THR A 543 -42.52 10.91 28.48
CA THR A 543 -43.74 10.26 27.96
C THR A 543 -44.65 11.23 27.20
N GLU A 544 -44.17 12.45 26.98
CA GLU A 544 -44.88 13.52 26.29
C GLU A 544 -43.88 14.50 25.65
N GLY A 545 -44.36 15.24 24.66
CA GLY A 545 -43.59 16.26 23.95
C GLY A 545 -44.48 17.07 23.01
N SER A 546 -43.86 17.97 22.26
CA SER A 546 -44.55 18.85 21.32
C SER A 546 -43.92 18.72 19.93
N LEU A 547 -44.75 18.46 18.92
CA LEU A 547 -44.36 18.39 17.51
C LEU A 547 -44.89 19.60 16.75
N LYS A 548 -44.25 19.95 15.64
CA LYS A 548 -44.71 21.00 14.74
C LYS A 548 -45.51 20.38 13.59
N ALA A 549 -46.70 20.90 13.32
CA ALA A 549 -47.51 20.47 12.19
C ALA A 549 -46.80 20.80 10.87
N PRO A 550 -46.74 19.86 9.91
CA PRO A 550 -46.20 20.08 8.57
C PRO A 550 -46.87 21.24 7.82
N ALA A 551 -46.19 21.76 6.79
CA ALA A 551 -46.68 22.88 5.98
C ALA A 551 -47.84 22.52 5.04
N GLU A 552 -47.97 21.25 4.66
CA GLU A 552 -49.04 20.80 3.77
C GLU A 552 -50.23 20.27 4.58
N PRO A 553 -51.44 20.84 4.42
CA PRO A 553 -52.66 20.28 4.98
C PRO A 553 -52.92 18.86 4.46
N GLY A 554 -53.54 18.00 5.26
CA GLY A 554 -53.84 16.63 4.86
C GLY A 554 -54.02 15.68 6.03
N LEU A 555 -54.08 14.38 5.71
CA LEU A 555 -54.12 13.31 6.69
C LEU A 555 -52.70 12.85 7.01
N TYR A 556 -52.39 12.83 8.29
CA TYR A 556 -51.12 12.43 8.85
C TYR A 556 -51.33 11.39 9.95
N GLU A 557 -50.25 10.74 10.34
CA GLU A 557 -50.20 9.87 11.50
C GLU A 557 -48.98 10.19 12.36
N ILE A 558 -49.19 10.16 13.66
CA ILE A 558 -48.15 10.25 14.68
C ILE A 558 -47.66 8.82 14.91
N ARG A 559 -46.37 8.58 14.73
CA ARG A 559 -45.73 7.27 14.89
C ARG A 559 -44.79 7.27 16.08
N TYR A 560 -44.85 6.24 16.91
CA TYR A 560 -43.77 5.88 17.83
C TYR A 560 -42.81 4.93 17.12
N ILE A 561 -41.56 5.35 16.93
CA ILE A 561 -40.57 4.67 16.09
C ILE A 561 -39.36 4.29 16.95
N LEU A 562 -39.00 3.01 16.94
CA LEU A 562 -37.79 2.51 17.59
C LEU A 562 -36.53 3.09 16.93
N ASP A 563 -35.54 3.46 17.74
CA ASP A 563 -34.22 3.86 17.24
C ASP A 563 -33.53 2.68 16.52
N VAL A 564 -33.69 1.47 17.07
CA VAL A 564 -33.23 0.23 16.43
C VAL A 564 -34.19 -0.18 15.32
N GLY A 565 -33.67 -0.48 14.13
CA GLY A 565 -34.46 -0.97 13.00
C GLY A 565 -35.46 0.04 12.39
N SER A 566 -35.68 1.21 13.01
CA SER A 566 -36.67 2.21 12.56
C SER A 566 -38.11 1.69 12.47
N LYS A 567 -38.45 0.70 13.30
CA LYS A 567 -39.77 0.06 13.31
C LYS A 567 -40.80 0.92 14.05
N THR A 568 -41.99 1.07 13.47
CA THR A 568 -43.15 1.74 14.05
C THR A 568 -43.90 0.77 14.95
N LEU A 569 -44.03 1.11 16.24
CA LEU A 569 -44.76 0.28 17.22
C LEU A 569 -46.19 0.73 17.45
N ALA A 570 -46.45 2.03 17.26
CA ALA A 570 -47.76 2.62 17.52
C ALA A 570 -48.03 3.76 16.55
N THR A 571 -49.29 3.91 16.15
CA THR A 571 -49.74 5.02 15.31
C THR A 571 -51.00 5.68 15.88
N ALA A 572 -51.14 6.98 15.64
CA ALA A 572 -52.37 7.74 15.92
C ALA A 572 -52.68 8.71 14.78
N PRO A 573 -53.93 8.76 14.28
CA PRO A 573 -54.29 9.66 13.18
C PRO A 573 -54.38 11.12 13.64
N ILE A 574 -54.00 12.04 12.77
CA ILE A 574 -54.14 13.49 12.96
C ILE A 574 -54.39 14.17 11.61
N ALA A 575 -55.35 15.09 11.56
CA ALA A 575 -55.57 15.93 10.38
C ALA A 575 -54.86 17.27 10.53
N VAL A 576 -54.00 17.62 9.57
CA VAL A 576 -53.38 18.94 9.49
C VAL A 576 -54.27 19.83 8.65
N ILE A 577 -54.79 20.90 9.25
CA ILE A 577 -55.73 21.83 8.61
C ILE A 577 -55.08 23.17 8.35
N GLU A 578 -55.52 23.83 7.27
CA GLU A 578 -55.04 25.16 6.93
C GLU A 578 -55.61 26.21 7.91
N PRO A 579 -54.76 27.06 8.50
CA PRO A 579 -55.20 28.19 9.31
C PRO A 579 -55.90 29.28 8.48
N GLU A 580 -56.91 29.91 9.06
CA GLU A 580 -57.45 31.18 8.58
C GLU A 580 -56.78 32.35 9.31
N ILE A 581 -55.95 33.12 8.58
CA ILE A 581 -55.35 34.36 9.08
C ILE A 581 -55.89 35.53 8.28
N SER A 582 -56.33 36.58 8.98
CA SER A 582 -56.60 37.87 8.36
C SER A 582 -55.47 38.83 8.71
N ILE A 583 -55.00 39.60 7.73
CA ILE A 583 -54.00 40.65 7.90
C ILE A 583 -54.57 41.98 7.45
N SER A 584 -54.22 43.07 8.13
CA SER A 584 -54.68 44.43 7.85
C SER A 584 -53.52 45.41 7.97
N GLY A 585 -53.52 46.43 7.12
CA GLY A 585 -52.50 47.47 7.02
C GLY A 585 -52.96 48.57 6.06
N PRO A 586 -52.19 49.65 5.92
CA PRO A 586 -52.52 50.73 4.99
C PRO A 586 -52.48 50.26 3.54
N ALA A 587 -53.34 50.83 2.69
CA ALA A 587 -53.34 50.53 1.26
C ALA A 587 -52.23 51.27 0.49
N ILE A 588 -51.78 52.42 1.02
CA ILE A 588 -50.79 53.29 0.39
C ILE A 588 -49.90 53.94 1.45
N VAL A 589 -48.58 54.00 1.21
CA VAL A 589 -47.59 54.61 2.12
C VAL A 589 -46.46 55.27 1.33
N ARG A 590 -45.76 56.24 1.92
CA ARG A 590 -44.54 56.79 1.33
C ARG A 590 -43.35 55.85 1.51
N ALA A 591 -42.40 55.91 0.59
CA ALA A 591 -41.14 55.18 0.71
C ALA A 591 -40.44 55.50 2.04
N GLU A 592 -39.80 54.49 2.63
CA GLU A 592 -39.03 54.57 3.87
C GLU A 592 -39.79 54.94 5.17
N THR A 593 -41.12 55.13 5.13
CA THR A 593 -41.91 55.39 6.34
C THR A 593 -42.31 54.12 7.09
N LYS A 594 -42.92 54.27 8.27
CA LYS A 594 -43.39 53.16 9.10
C LYS A 594 -44.74 52.65 8.57
N VAL A 595 -44.85 51.33 8.42
CA VAL A 595 -46.06 50.62 8.01
C VAL A 595 -46.56 49.82 9.20
N ASP A 596 -47.68 50.24 9.78
CA ASP A 596 -48.33 49.53 10.88
C ASP A 596 -49.24 48.42 10.35
N ILE A 597 -49.05 47.21 10.87
CA ILE A 597 -49.67 45.98 10.37
C ILE A 597 -50.25 45.22 11.56
N THR A 598 -51.47 44.73 11.39
CA THR A 598 -52.18 43.90 12.38
C THR A 598 -52.62 42.59 11.76
N TRP A 599 -52.72 41.52 12.56
CA TRP A 599 -53.18 40.21 12.12
C TRP A 599 -54.02 39.51 13.19
N SER A 600 -54.90 38.59 12.77
CA SER A 600 -55.91 37.99 13.67
C SER A 600 -55.34 37.15 14.81
N SER A 601 -54.30 36.36 14.53
CA SER A 601 -53.70 35.45 15.52
C SER A 601 -52.30 35.03 15.10
N THR A 602 -51.49 34.59 16.07
CA THR A 602 -50.16 34.04 15.80
C THR A 602 -50.17 32.52 15.93
N ILE A 603 -49.82 31.83 14.85
CA ILE A 603 -49.82 30.35 14.76
C ILE A 603 -48.54 29.79 15.38
N ASN A 604 -47.40 30.39 15.03
CA ASN A 604 -46.11 30.10 15.62
C ASN A 604 -45.33 31.39 15.87
N SER A 605 -44.60 31.45 16.98
CA SER A 605 -43.82 32.64 17.34
C SER A 605 -42.68 32.96 16.38
N ARG A 606 -42.32 32.02 15.52
CA ARG A 606 -41.32 32.21 14.47
C ARG A 606 -41.90 32.62 13.13
N ASP A 607 -43.22 32.65 12.98
CA ASP A 607 -43.85 33.12 11.74
C ASP A 607 -43.47 34.57 11.46
N MET A 608 -43.64 34.99 10.20
CA MET A 608 -43.13 36.25 9.72
C MET A 608 -44.23 37.08 9.07
N VAL A 609 -44.17 38.39 9.30
CA VAL A 609 -44.88 39.38 8.49
C VAL A 609 -43.87 40.12 7.66
N ALA A 610 -44.07 40.21 6.35
CA ALA A 610 -43.11 40.80 5.41
C ALA A 610 -43.79 41.72 4.40
N ILE A 611 -43.06 42.74 3.95
CA ILE A 611 -43.41 43.56 2.79
C ILE A 611 -42.56 43.08 1.62
N VAL A 612 -43.19 42.56 0.56
CA VAL A 612 -42.51 42.03 -0.63
C VAL A 612 -43.03 42.72 -1.89
N PRO A 613 -42.25 42.84 -2.98
CA PRO A 613 -42.77 43.32 -4.25
C PRO A 613 -43.98 42.49 -4.72
N ALA A 614 -44.98 43.14 -5.30
CA ALA A 614 -46.19 42.46 -5.76
C ALA A 614 -45.85 41.36 -6.79
N GLY A 615 -46.50 40.20 -6.67
CA GLY A 615 -46.23 39.05 -7.54
C GLY A 615 -44.91 38.31 -7.27
N SER A 616 -44.22 38.58 -6.15
CA SER A 616 -43.02 37.82 -5.76
C SER A 616 -43.31 36.34 -5.48
N ASP A 617 -42.37 35.45 -5.80
CA ASP A 617 -42.49 34.02 -5.50
C ASP A 617 -42.64 33.76 -3.98
N GLU A 618 -43.25 32.62 -3.61
CA GLU A 618 -43.33 32.19 -2.21
C GLU A 618 -41.93 32.08 -1.57
N GLY A 619 -41.83 32.48 -0.29
CA GLY A 619 -40.57 32.44 0.44
C GLY A 619 -39.51 33.47 0.03
N THR A 620 -39.87 34.46 -0.81
CA THR A 620 -39.02 35.62 -1.15
C THR A 620 -38.54 36.33 0.11
N ARG A 621 -37.24 36.62 0.16
CA ARG A 621 -36.61 37.33 1.28
C ARG A 621 -36.72 38.83 1.08
N ALA A 622 -37.49 39.50 1.93
CA ALA A 622 -37.61 40.96 1.97
C ALA A 622 -37.53 41.48 3.41
N THR A 623 -37.93 42.72 3.66
CA THR A 623 -38.03 43.28 5.01
C THR A 623 -39.17 42.57 5.76
N TYR A 624 -38.85 41.98 6.91
CA TYR A 624 -39.81 41.23 7.72
C TYR A 624 -39.60 41.45 9.21
N LEU A 625 -40.63 41.11 9.99
CA LEU A 625 -40.59 40.94 11.43
C LEU A 625 -41.08 39.54 11.79
N ARG A 626 -40.62 39.01 12.91
CA ARG A 626 -41.21 37.79 13.49
C ARG A 626 -42.46 38.16 14.28
N THR A 627 -43.47 37.31 14.24
CA THR A 627 -44.75 37.52 14.92
C THR A 627 -44.62 37.40 16.44
N GLU A 628 -43.77 36.51 16.94
CA GLU A 628 -43.59 36.23 18.37
C GLU A 628 -44.92 35.87 19.05
N GLU A 629 -45.33 36.58 20.10
CA GLU A 629 -46.68 36.44 20.69
C GLU A 629 -47.59 37.64 20.34
N ARG A 630 -47.15 38.48 19.40
CA ARG A 630 -47.84 39.73 19.02
C ARG A 630 -48.89 39.47 17.94
N THR A 631 -49.90 40.34 17.89
CA THR A 631 -50.90 40.42 16.80
C THR A 631 -50.77 41.71 15.99
N GLU A 632 -49.70 42.45 16.22
CA GLU A 632 -49.38 43.71 15.56
C GLU A 632 -47.86 43.94 15.50
N GLY A 633 -47.45 44.77 14.56
CA GLY A 633 -46.06 45.17 14.40
C GLY A 633 -45.89 46.22 13.29
N SER A 634 -44.69 46.78 13.22
CA SER A 634 -44.37 47.83 12.26
C SER A 634 -43.15 47.48 11.44
N LEU A 635 -43.22 47.71 10.13
CA LEU A 635 -42.11 47.53 9.20
C LEU A 635 -41.76 48.85 8.52
N LYS A 636 -40.51 48.98 8.04
CA LYS A 636 -40.12 50.12 7.20
C LYS A 636 -40.56 49.84 5.76
N ALA A 637 -41.28 50.77 5.15
CA ALA A 637 -41.65 50.73 3.75
C ALA A 637 -40.38 50.67 2.87
N PRO A 638 -40.38 49.88 1.78
CA PRO A 638 -39.31 49.86 0.79
C PRO A 638 -38.95 51.26 0.27
N ALA A 639 -37.68 51.45 -0.13
CA ALA A 639 -37.21 52.73 -0.66
C ALA A 639 -37.65 52.98 -2.11
N GLU A 640 -37.87 51.92 -2.88
CA GLU A 640 -38.31 52.02 -4.27
C GLU A 640 -39.84 52.10 -4.35
N PRO A 641 -40.42 53.16 -4.95
CA PRO A 641 -41.85 53.23 -5.20
C PRO A 641 -42.32 52.10 -6.12
N GLY A 642 -43.53 51.59 -5.88
CA GLY A 642 -44.12 50.50 -6.66
C GLY A 642 -45.25 49.79 -5.91
N LEU A 643 -45.74 48.70 -6.52
CA LEU A 643 -46.72 47.83 -5.90
C LEU A 643 -46.02 46.73 -5.09
N TYR A 644 -46.46 46.59 -3.85
CA TYR A 644 -46.00 45.62 -2.88
C TYR A 644 -47.17 44.85 -2.30
N GLU A 645 -46.86 43.80 -1.55
CA GLU A 645 -47.80 43.00 -0.79
C GLU A 645 -47.28 42.86 0.64
N ILE A 646 -48.18 43.04 1.61
CA ILE A 646 -47.93 42.67 2.99
C ILE A 646 -48.38 41.22 3.15
N ARG A 647 -47.46 40.32 3.53
CA ARG A 647 -47.70 38.88 3.63
C ARG A 647 -47.53 38.38 5.05
N TYR A 648 -48.45 37.52 5.52
CA TYR A 648 -48.23 36.64 6.66
C TYR A 648 -47.68 35.30 6.16
N ILE A 649 -46.48 34.95 6.59
CA ILE A 649 -45.69 33.83 6.08
C ILE A 649 -45.37 32.87 7.23
N LEU A 650 -45.71 31.59 7.06
CA LEU A 650 -45.36 30.54 8.02
C LEU A 650 -43.85 30.32 8.07
N ASP A 651 -43.31 30.05 9.25
CA ASP A 651 -41.91 29.63 9.41
C ASP A 651 -41.69 28.23 8.79
N VAL A 652 -42.69 27.35 8.86
CA VAL A 652 -42.65 26.04 8.17
C VAL A 652 -43.03 26.20 6.71
N GLY A 653 -42.18 25.71 5.81
CA GLY A 653 -42.45 25.72 4.37
C GLY A 653 -42.44 27.10 3.71
N ARG A 654 -42.43 28.20 4.48
CA ARG A 654 -42.49 29.59 3.98
C ARG A 654 -43.74 29.89 3.14
N LYS A 655 -44.83 29.19 3.45
CA LYS A 655 -46.12 29.38 2.78
C LYS A 655 -46.77 30.70 3.21
N THR A 656 -47.35 31.43 2.26
CA THR A 656 -48.13 32.65 2.56
C THR A 656 -49.56 32.26 2.89
N LEU A 657 -50.06 32.68 4.07
CA LEU A 657 -51.43 32.39 4.50
C LEU A 657 -52.41 33.55 4.23
N ALA A 658 -51.90 34.77 4.30
CA ALA A 658 -52.68 35.98 4.08
C ALA A 658 -51.82 37.01 3.36
N SER A 659 -52.43 37.76 2.44
CA SER A 659 -51.77 38.85 1.74
C SER A 659 -52.74 39.98 1.45
N ILE A 660 -52.26 41.21 1.59
CA ILE A 660 -52.97 42.43 1.18
C ILE A 660 -52.05 43.30 0.32
N PRO A 661 -52.61 44.04 -0.66
CA PRO A 661 -51.83 44.96 -1.48
C PRO A 661 -51.37 46.19 -0.68
N LEU A 662 -50.20 46.71 -1.02
CA LEU A 662 -49.62 47.95 -0.50
C LEU A 662 -48.98 48.72 -1.66
N GLU A 663 -49.42 49.95 -1.92
CA GLU A 663 -48.73 50.85 -2.84
C GLU A 663 -47.70 51.70 -2.08
N VAL A 664 -46.45 51.65 -2.52
CA VAL A 664 -45.39 52.52 -2.01
C VAL A 664 -45.17 53.63 -3.02
N VAL A 665 -45.41 54.87 -2.62
CA VAL A 665 -45.17 56.06 -3.46
C VAL A 665 -43.85 56.73 -3.08
N GLY A 666 -43.41 57.70 -3.89
CA GLY A 666 -42.22 58.50 -3.59
C GLY A 666 -42.27 59.14 -2.18
N ALA A 667 -41.10 59.35 -1.58
CA ALA A 667 -40.97 59.92 -0.24
C ALA A 667 -41.66 61.29 -0.08
N ASP A 668 -41.79 62.06 -1.16
CA ASP A 668 -42.41 63.39 -1.21
C ASP A 668 -43.85 63.38 -1.77
N ALA A 669 -44.46 62.21 -1.93
CA ALA A 669 -45.80 62.12 -2.53
C ALA A 669 -46.86 62.83 -1.67
N PRO A 670 -47.81 63.55 -2.29
CA PRO A 670 -48.85 64.29 -1.58
C PRO A 670 -49.93 63.35 -1.03
N LEU A 671 -49.59 62.60 0.02
CA LEU A 671 -50.48 61.69 0.72
C LEU A 671 -50.91 62.27 2.06
N ASP A 672 -52.13 61.94 2.43
CA ASP A 672 -52.68 62.22 3.74
C ASP A 672 -52.25 61.09 4.72
N ASP A 673 -51.36 61.40 5.66
CA ASP A 673 -50.79 60.43 6.62
C ASP A 673 -51.71 60.20 7.82
N GLY A 674 -53.01 59.98 7.57
CA GLY A 674 -54.01 59.76 8.62
C GLY A 674 -54.58 61.03 9.25
N ALA A 675 -54.27 62.20 8.69
CA ALA A 675 -54.85 63.48 9.08
C ALA A 675 -56.29 63.67 8.58
N GLY A 676 -56.78 62.85 7.64
CA GLY A 676 -58.11 62.99 7.03
C GLY A 676 -58.27 64.29 6.25
N LEU A 677 -57.17 64.85 5.75
CA LEU A 677 -57.14 66.14 5.08
C LEU A 677 -57.86 66.05 3.72
N SER A 678 -59.05 66.62 3.65
CA SER A 678 -59.89 66.67 2.46
C SER A 678 -59.91 68.09 1.88
N VAL A 679 -59.48 68.19 0.62
CA VAL A 679 -59.29 69.43 -0.13
C VAL A 679 -59.75 69.18 -1.57
N PRO A 680 -60.43 70.12 -2.25
CA PRO A 680 -60.79 69.96 -3.66
C PRO A 680 -59.55 69.81 -4.55
N GLU A 681 -59.64 68.94 -5.58
CA GLU A 681 -58.52 68.67 -6.50
C GLU A 681 -58.15 69.87 -7.37
N THR A 682 -59.09 70.79 -7.61
CA THR A 682 -58.90 71.98 -8.43
C THR A 682 -59.58 73.20 -7.81
N ALA A 683 -59.02 74.38 -8.02
CA ALA A 683 -59.60 75.66 -7.62
C ALA A 683 -59.30 76.75 -8.67
N GLY A 684 -60.08 77.83 -8.71
CA GLY A 684 -59.76 79.01 -9.51
C GLY A 684 -58.72 79.91 -8.82
N SER A 685 -58.03 80.74 -9.61
CA SER A 685 -57.16 81.80 -9.10
C SER A 685 -57.86 82.69 -8.06
N GLY A 686 -57.30 82.78 -6.85
CA GLY A 686 -57.85 83.57 -5.75
C GLY A 686 -59.15 83.02 -5.14
N GLU A 687 -59.59 81.82 -5.53
CA GLU A 687 -60.79 81.16 -4.99
C GLU A 687 -60.56 80.72 -3.54
N THR A 688 -61.57 80.90 -2.68
CA THR A 688 -61.56 80.36 -1.32
C THR A 688 -62.09 78.93 -1.34
N ILE A 689 -61.24 77.98 -0.97
CA ILE A 689 -61.59 76.57 -0.83
C ILE A 689 -61.79 76.21 0.64
N THR A 690 -62.70 75.27 0.89
CA THR A 690 -62.89 74.71 2.23
C THR A 690 -61.99 73.49 2.41
N VAL A 691 -61.15 73.54 3.44
CA VAL A 691 -60.25 72.47 3.86
C VAL A 691 -60.81 71.85 5.14
N THR A 692 -60.91 70.52 5.17
CA THR A 692 -61.38 69.77 6.35
C THR A 692 -60.35 68.72 6.72
N TRP A 693 -60.26 68.35 7.99
CA TRP A 693 -59.37 67.28 8.47
C TRP A 693 -60.02 66.53 9.63
N THR A 694 -59.63 65.27 9.86
CA THR A 694 -60.14 64.47 10.97
C THR A 694 -59.09 64.19 12.04
N GLY A 695 -57.81 64.29 11.70
CA GLY A 695 -56.67 63.99 12.56
C GLY A 695 -56.58 64.90 13.77
N GLU A 696 -56.05 64.36 14.86
CA GLU A 696 -55.72 65.08 16.10
C GLU A 696 -54.24 64.87 16.41
N SER A 697 -53.60 65.88 16.99
CA SER A 697 -52.28 65.75 17.61
C SER A 697 -52.31 66.48 18.97
N ASP A 698 -51.47 66.04 19.90
CA ASP A 698 -51.37 66.63 21.24
C ASP A 698 -50.59 67.97 21.26
N SER A 699 -50.23 68.50 20.09
CA SER A 699 -49.44 69.72 19.94
C SER A 699 -50.25 71.00 20.07
N THR A 700 -49.65 72.01 20.71
CA THR A 700 -50.26 73.32 20.93
C THR A 700 -50.16 74.29 19.74
N ASP A 701 -49.44 73.96 18.67
CA ASP A 701 -49.27 74.82 17.48
C ASP A 701 -49.45 74.04 16.16
N GLN A 702 -50.70 73.76 15.85
CA GLN A 702 -51.14 73.07 14.65
C GLN A 702 -51.67 74.05 13.59
N ARG A 703 -51.31 73.84 12.33
CA ARG A 703 -51.62 74.78 11.24
C ARG A 703 -51.98 74.10 9.93
N ILE A 704 -52.90 74.72 9.19
CA ILE A 704 -53.14 74.44 7.78
C ILE A 704 -52.38 75.48 6.95
N ALA A 705 -51.46 75.02 6.12
CA ALA A 705 -50.62 75.86 5.28
C ALA A 705 -50.89 75.58 3.80
N LEU A 706 -50.94 76.63 2.98
CA LEU A 706 -50.85 76.55 1.53
C LEU A 706 -49.42 76.87 1.11
N ALA A 707 -48.81 76.03 0.29
CA ALA A 707 -47.50 76.25 -0.29
C ALA A 707 -47.51 75.90 -1.79
N HIS A 708 -46.52 76.35 -2.55
CA HIS A 708 -46.30 75.73 -3.87
C HIS A 708 -45.92 74.26 -3.65
N LYS A 709 -46.33 73.38 -4.57
CA LYS A 709 -46.10 71.92 -4.44
C LYS A 709 -44.64 71.56 -4.15
N ASP A 710 -43.69 72.24 -4.80
CA ASP A 710 -42.25 71.95 -4.67
C ASP A 710 -41.54 72.78 -3.58
N GLN A 711 -42.29 73.48 -2.73
CA GLN A 711 -41.76 74.35 -1.69
C GLN A 711 -41.39 73.57 -0.40
N PRO A 712 -40.33 73.93 0.35
CA PRO A 712 -39.98 73.23 1.60
C PRO A 712 -41.13 73.13 2.61
N ASP A 713 -41.24 71.98 3.30
CA ASP A 713 -42.39 71.58 4.13
C ASP A 713 -42.87 72.64 5.14
N PHE A 714 -41.96 73.29 5.87
CA PHE A 714 -42.28 74.35 6.85
C PHE A 714 -42.15 75.76 6.29
N SER A 715 -42.52 75.92 5.02
CA SER A 715 -42.67 77.24 4.40
C SER A 715 -43.97 77.26 3.61
N TRP A 716 -44.57 78.44 3.54
CA TRP A 716 -45.94 78.60 3.06
C TRP A 716 -46.16 79.95 2.42
N ILE A 717 -47.15 80.01 1.54
CA ILE A 717 -47.73 81.22 0.96
C ILE A 717 -48.71 81.82 1.96
N THR A 718 -49.61 80.99 2.46
CA THR A 718 -50.54 81.35 3.53
C THR A 718 -50.62 80.23 4.55
N VAL A 719 -50.85 80.60 5.81
CA VAL A 719 -50.98 79.64 6.91
C VAL A 719 -52.03 80.13 7.88
N GLN A 720 -52.82 79.22 8.39
CA GLN A 720 -53.82 79.49 9.42
C GLN A 720 -53.68 78.49 10.55
N SER A 721 -53.81 78.97 11.79
CA SER A 721 -53.87 78.09 12.96
C SER A 721 -55.17 77.31 12.97
N VAL A 722 -55.08 76.03 13.31
CA VAL A 722 -56.23 75.14 13.42
C VAL A 722 -57.15 75.60 14.57
N ALA A 723 -58.46 75.67 14.31
CA ALA A 723 -59.51 75.96 15.28
C ALA A 723 -60.27 74.67 15.68
N GLU A 724 -61.05 74.70 16.76
CA GLU A 724 -61.78 73.52 17.28
C GLU A 724 -62.70 72.84 16.25
N ASP A 725 -63.25 73.61 15.29
CA ASP A 725 -64.29 73.13 14.37
C ASP A 725 -63.77 72.27 13.19
N LYS A 726 -62.47 71.94 13.14
CA LYS A 726 -61.81 71.05 12.15
C LYS A 726 -62.12 71.34 10.66
N VAL A 727 -62.45 72.60 10.38
CA VAL A 727 -62.70 73.13 9.04
C VAL A 727 -62.09 74.51 8.93
N ILE A 728 -61.52 74.84 7.78
CA ILE A 728 -61.00 76.17 7.52
C ILE A 728 -61.16 76.56 6.06
N ASP A 729 -61.49 77.82 5.84
CA ASP A 729 -61.55 78.39 4.51
C ASP A 729 -60.18 79.00 4.17
N LEU A 730 -59.59 78.51 3.09
CA LEU A 730 -58.25 78.84 2.64
C LEU A 730 -58.34 79.48 1.26
N THR A 731 -57.90 80.73 1.13
CA THR A 731 -57.83 81.40 -0.17
C THR A 731 -56.62 80.92 -0.96
N MET A 732 -56.86 80.46 -2.18
CA MET A 732 -55.85 79.99 -3.12
C MET A 732 -55.04 81.16 -3.70
N ALA A 733 -53.86 80.86 -4.24
CA ALA A 733 -53.03 81.86 -4.89
C ALA A 733 -53.68 82.38 -6.18
N ASP A 734 -53.34 83.62 -6.57
CA ASP A 734 -53.83 84.22 -7.84
C ASP A 734 -53.15 83.62 -9.08
N GLU A 735 -51.97 83.01 -8.90
CA GLU A 735 -51.21 82.39 -9.99
C GLU A 735 -51.69 80.95 -10.24
N ALA A 736 -51.85 80.58 -11.51
CA ALA A 736 -52.14 79.21 -11.89
C ALA A 736 -50.93 78.31 -11.63
N GLY A 737 -51.16 77.11 -11.10
CA GLY A 737 -50.10 76.19 -10.74
C GLY A 737 -50.54 75.09 -9.78
N LEU A 738 -49.60 74.22 -9.42
CA LEU A 738 -49.83 73.17 -8.42
C LEU A 738 -49.46 73.68 -7.03
N TYR A 739 -50.44 73.67 -6.14
CA TYR A 739 -50.28 74.06 -4.75
C TYR A 739 -50.54 72.87 -3.84
N GLU A 740 -49.90 72.86 -2.69
CA GLU A 740 -50.07 71.83 -1.68
C GLU A 740 -50.65 72.47 -0.41
N VAL A 741 -51.79 71.94 0.04
CA VAL A 741 -52.34 72.20 1.36
C VAL A 741 -51.75 71.19 2.32
N ARG A 742 -51.10 71.68 3.37
CA ARG A 742 -50.39 70.87 4.37
C ARG A 742 -51.01 71.08 5.73
N PHE A 743 -51.29 70.00 6.43
CA PHE A 743 -51.56 70.01 7.86
C PHE A 743 -50.25 69.78 8.61
N LEU A 744 -49.86 70.75 9.43
CA LEU A 744 -48.54 70.82 10.07
C LEU A 744 -48.67 70.84 11.59
N ASP A 745 -47.83 70.07 12.27
CA ASP A 745 -47.44 70.30 13.65
C ASP A 745 -46.13 71.10 13.67
N VAL A 746 -46.24 72.40 13.94
CA VAL A 746 -45.09 73.31 13.90
C VAL A 746 -44.18 73.10 15.12
N SER A 747 -44.74 72.72 16.27
CA SER A 747 -43.97 72.48 17.50
C SER A 747 -43.19 71.16 17.42
N GLY A 748 -43.81 70.12 16.87
CA GLY A 748 -43.20 68.82 16.61
C GLY A 748 -42.31 68.78 15.36
N ARG A 749 -42.39 69.80 14.50
CA ARG A 749 -41.79 69.83 13.15
C ARG A 749 -42.18 68.61 12.31
N GLU A 750 -43.47 68.29 12.33
CA GLU A 750 -44.04 67.16 11.59
C GLU A 750 -45.12 67.63 10.60
N VAL A 751 -45.16 67.02 9.41
CA VAL A 751 -46.25 67.21 8.45
C VAL A 751 -47.25 66.09 8.69
N LEU A 752 -48.42 66.43 9.22
CA LEU A 752 -49.47 65.47 9.61
C LEU A 752 -50.30 65.00 8.41
N GLY A 753 -50.39 65.80 7.35
CA GLY A 753 -51.05 65.42 6.10
C GLY A 753 -50.82 66.44 5.00
N ARG A 754 -50.95 66.04 3.74
CA ARG A 754 -50.81 66.94 2.59
C ARG A 754 -51.74 66.54 1.44
N SER A 755 -52.30 67.53 0.76
CA SER A 755 -53.16 67.35 -0.41
C SER A 755 -52.83 68.39 -1.48
N VAL A 756 -52.84 68.02 -2.75
CA VAL A 756 -52.52 68.93 -3.87
C VAL A 756 -53.79 69.47 -4.48
N VAL A 757 -53.76 70.78 -4.77
CA VAL A 757 -54.81 71.51 -5.48
C VAL A 757 -54.19 72.16 -6.72
N GLU A 758 -54.77 71.89 -7.88
CA GLU A 758 -54.41 72.57 -9.12
C GLU A 758 -55.22 73.87 -9.25
N VAL A 759 -54.54 75.01 -9.21
CA VAL A 759 -55.15 76.31 -9.45
C VAL A 759 -55.16 76.59 -10.95
N LYS A 760 -56.35 76.79 -11.53
CA LYS A 760 -56.59 76.94 -12.98
C LYS A 760 -57.05 78.33 -13.38
#